data_AF-A0A956TF50-F1
#
_entry.id   AF-A0A956TF50-F1
#
_cell.length_a   1.000
_cell.length_b   1.000
_cell.length_c   1.000
_cell.angle_alpha   90.00
_cell.angle_beta   90.00
_cell.angle_gamma   90.00
#
_symmetry.space_group_name_H-M   'P 1'
#
loop_
_entity.id
_entity.type
_entity.pdbx_description
1 polymer ?
#
loop_
_entity_poly.entity_id
_entity_poly.type
_entity_poly.pdbx_seq_one_letter_code
_entity_poly.pdbx_strand_id
1 'polypeptide(L)'
;MDGIRSGQLLSRPPEQRVDRAQQAVDDQRLRLKSLSASQLAALKGYTAGVLGDLGSIKGIKLPPLPPPPPTEPPPLPHDAAWLRQQLQGNPQALEAYEHLSDEQKEALLHLTEQAAQPGQTGLHPNLTRLLAEGKLTQADSQGKTLLDNLSALTNQPRAEGLDGKAVLQETLTALGPSMGLGSPSEQLAKQNPAEYARLIAGLTSPEGRVTLAGGKTLERPADLPPAQPFFSRSGQILQASLQSAAEAARPNQQERAQGIQDRLRSNPEVWQKYQSLTPEQQQQFAALLDSDGYQDQVTQAGLLGVDPPGLNPALLSLMMGDKLTGTDSRGTTLLDNLTALRGQQAGQGFDSEKLFQEVVGKLAFPVGGLGLFGGKSEPSPLDRLAQEQPSEFVRLAAGLGGSEGKVELANGDTVEVGPPNPLGMFGGGSGLSRIQQSLNNHGQNAPPSQAQLDSLRQAIGADPKSAEAFAKLSPEQQEQFLRLAARTPAARQDNLSSALGLPTNRPASLSPDLMALLKDGKMSPELLENLGAIRSDSALGDTVRVLAHPDQPGDGWQSTELLKLARDNPAEYARLVAELPPDDPRPPAEQLKRAKLQGALDRSGTVSVTNSAGETVEVRLSETASQKDKRVFQIQMGRHSLTVKIPEGQDPIEVLGRLVDYWSQIPEHLRGQAQTVVIENGRNPADASWAETYHIPGFTSAATAGDGTITFWNGVGNLTE
;
A
#
# COMPACT_ATOMS: atom_id res chain seq x y z
N MET A 1 11.02 24.05 5.00
CA MET A 1 10.13 23.90 3.84
C MET A 1 8.72 23.91 4.38
N ASP A 2 8.02 25.04 4.29
CA ASP A 2 6.60 25.13 4.66
C ASP A 2 5.77 24.96 3.38
N GLY A 3 5.04 23.85 3.29
CA GLY A 3 4.12 23.56 2.21
C GLY A 3 2.86 24.42 2.31
N ILE A 4 2.85 25.57 1.65
CA ILE A 4 1.63 26.34 1.44
C ILE A 4 0.76 25.57 0.45
N ARG A 5 -0.40 25.08 0.92
CA ARG A 5 -1.45 24.47 0.10
C ARG A 5 -1.85 25.42 -1.03
N SER A 6 -1.48 25.08 -2.26
CA SER A 6 -1.60 25.91 -3.47
C SER A 6 -3.05 26.28 -3.87
N GLY A 7 -4.06 25.67 -3.25
CA GLY A 7 -5.47 25.92 -3.55
C GLY A 7 -6.04 27.24 -3.00
N GLN A 8 -5.45 27.85 -1.96
CA GLN A 8 -5.99 29.07 -1.33
C GLN A 8 -5.52 30.40 -1.95
N LEU A 9 -4.50 30.37 -2.83
CA LEU A 9 -3.95 31.58 -3.44
C LEU A 9 -4.71 32.05 -4.70
N LEU A 10 -5.48 31.16 -5.34
CA LEU A 10 -6.16 31.45 -6.61
C LEU A 10 -7.54 32.10 -6.44
N SER A 11 -8.09 32.15 -5.23
CA SER A 11 -9.42 32.73 -4.95
C SER A 11 -9.39 34.19 -4.45
N ARG A 12 -8.21 34.84 -4.41
CA ARG A 12 -8.07 36.21 -3.87
C ARG A 12 -7.82 37.29 -4.95
N PRO A 13 -8.28 38.54 -4.72
CA PRO A 13 -8.02 39.66 -5.62
C PRO A 13 -6.51 39.85 -5.91
N PRO A 14 -6.11 40.27 -7.12
CA PRO A 14 -4.70 40.45 -7.51
C PRO A 14 -3.88 41.30 -6.54
N GLU A 15 -4.50 42.33 -5.96
CA GLU A 15 -3.82 43.35 -5.16
C GLU A 15 -3.37 42.78 -3.80
N GLN A 16 -4.18 41.91 -3.19
CA GLN A 16 -3.82 41.18 -1.97
C GLN A 16 -2.75 40.10 -2.19
N ARG A 17 -2.51 39.68 -3.44
CA ARG A 17 -1.43 38.72 -3.76
C ARG A 17 -0.06 39.41 -3.78
N VAL A 18 -0.01 40.67 -4.21
CA VAL A 18 1.23 41.46 -4.28
C VAL A 18 1.70 41.85 -2.87
N ASP A 19 0.80 42.34 -2.02
CA ASP A 19 1.16 42.74 -0.65
C ASP A 19 1.71 41.58 0.17
N ARG A 20 1.12 40.37 0.01
CA ARG A 20 1.56 39.18 0.75
C ARG A 20 2.86 38.59 0.21
N ALA A 21 3.10 38.68 -1.11
CA ALA A 21 4.38 38.30 -1.70
C ALA A 21 5.49 39.24 -1.23
N GLN A 22 5.20 40.54 -1.16
CA GLN A 22 6.14 41.54 -0.65
C GLN A 22 6.45 41.31 0.82
N GLN A 23 5.42 41.04 1.64
CA GLN A 23 5.58 40.69 3.06
C GLN A 23 6.42 39.42 3.25
N ALA A 24 6.22 38.38 2.43
CA ALA A 24 7.03 37.16 2.48
C ALA A 24 8.49 37.41 2.09
N VAL A 25 8.75 38.31 1.13
CA VAL A 25 10.12 38.73 0.76
C VAL A 25 10.80 39.50 1.89
N ASP A 26 10.05 40.38 2.56
CA ASP A 26 10.57 41.18 3.66
C ASP A 26 10.83 40.32 4.92
N ASP A 27 9.99 39.32 5.20
CA ASP A 27 10.20 38.32 6.26
C ASP A 27 11.44 37.45 6.00
N GLN A 28 11.68 37.07 4.74
CA GLN A 28 12.89 36.34 4.34
C GLN A 28 14.15 37.20 4.48
N ARG A 29 14.08 38.49 4.13
CA ARG A 29 15.17 39.45 4.35
C ARG A 29 15.48 39.65 5.82
N LEU A 30 14.44 39.71 6.68
CA LEU A 30 14.61 39.83 8.12
C LEU A 30 15.27 38.57 8.70
N ARG A 31 14.84 37.37 8.26
CA ARG A 31 15.43 36.08 8.65
C ARG A 31 16.91 36.00 8.26
N LEU A 32 17.28 36.39 7.04
CA LEU A 32 18.68 36.37 6.59
C LEU A 32 19.58 37.32 7.38
N LYS A 33 19.06 38.48 7.83
CA LYS A 33 19.79 39.42 8.68
C LYS A 33 19.95 38.93 10.13
N SER A 34 19.13 37.99 10.57
CA SER A 34 19.17 37.43 11.93
C SER A 34 20.10 36.21 12.09
N LEU A 35 20.71 35.73 11.01
CA LEU A 35 21.61 34.57 11.06
C LEU A 35 22.98 34.93 11.63
N SER A 36 23.54 34.05 12.45
CA SER A 36 24.90 34.18 12.97
C SER A 36 25.95 34.00 11.86
N ALA A 37 27.18 34.45 12.09
CA ALA A 37 28.27 34.31 11.11
C ALA A 37 28.55 32.86 10.69
N SER A 38 28.34 31.89 11.60
CA SER A 38 28.48 30.46 11.32
C SER A 38 27.32 29.89 10.50
N GLN A 39 26.08 30.34 10.74
CA GLN A 39 24.92 29.96 9.94
C GLN A 39 24.99 30.55 8.53
N LEU A 40 25.48 31.79 8.40
CA LEU A 40 25.73 32.41 7.11
C LEU A 40 26.84 31.68 6.33
N ALA A 41 27.85 31.14 7.02
CA ALA A 41 28.91 30.33 6.42
C ALA A 41 28.40 28.95 5.96
N ALA A 42 27.53 28.30 6.74
CA ALA A 42 26.88 27.04 6.36
C ALA A 42 25.93 27.22 5.16
N LEU A 43 25.16 28.32 5.14
CA LEU A 43 24.30 28.67 4.01
C LEU A 43 25.11 28.94 2.74
N LYS A 44 26.26 29.62 2.86
CA LYS A 44 27.21 29.85 1.77
C LYS A 44 27.83 28.55 1.26
N GLY A 45 28.18 27.62 2.15
CA GLY A 45 28.65 26.28 1.81
C GLY A 45 27.59 25.45 1.07
N TYR A 46 26.32 25.58 1.47
CA TYR A 46 25.20 24.93 0.79
C TYR A 46 24.96 25.49 -0.62
N THR A 47 25.02 26.81 -0.80
CA THR A 47 24.96 27.42 -2.14
C THR A 47 26.17 27.09 -3.02
N ALA A 48 27.34 26.82 -2.44
CA ALA A 48 28.51 26.37 -3.20
C ALA A 48 28.35 24.92 -3.70
N GLY A 49 27.63 24.07 -2.96
CA GLY A 49 27.27 22.72 -3.40
C GLY A 49 26.20 22.68 -4.49
N VAL A 50 25.32 23.69 -4.55
CA VAL A 50 24.24 23.79 -5.54
C VAL A 50 24.65 24.56 -6.82
N LEU A 51 25.67 25.41 -6.74
CA LEU A 51 26.20 26.18 -7.89
C LEU A 51 27.45 25.53 -8.53
N GLY A 52 27.76 24.28 -8.19
CA GLY A 52 28.87 23.49 -8.75
C GLY A 52 28.84 23.32 -10.27
N ASP A 53 27.70 23.58 -10.92
CA ASP A 53 27.52 23.43 -12.37
C ASP A 53 27.59 24.73 -13.20
N LEU A 54 28.07 25.85 -12.61
CA LEU A 54 28.39 27.08 -13.37
C LEU A 54 29.86 27.45 -13.22
N GLY A 55 30.73 26.54 -13.65
CA GLY A 55 32.16 26.78 -13.76
C GLY A 55 32.51 27.71 -14.93
N SER A 56 32.51 29.03 -14.70
CA SER A 56 33.37 30.02 -15.42
C SER A 56 33.19 31.45 -14.86
N ILE A 57 33.73 31.73 -13.67
CA ILE A 57 34.14 33.11 -13.33
C ILE A 57 35.56 33.07 -12.74
N LYS A 58 36.51 33.62 -13.50
CA LYS A 58 37.92 33.80 -13.12
C LYS A 58 38.06 34.73 -11.91
N GLY A 59 38.95 34.40 -10.96
CA GLY A 59 39.65 35.47 -10.22
C GLY A 59 39.98 35.30 -8.75
N ILE A 60 39.84 34.14 -8.08
CA ILE A 60 40.26 34.01 -6.67
C ILE A 60 41.13 32.77 -6.47
N LYS A 61 42.40 32.98 -6.07
CA LYS A 61 43.31 31.94 -5.57
C LYS A 61 43.13 31.80 -4.06
N LEU A 62 42.70 30.64 -3.60
CA LEU A 62 42.78 30.21 -2.19
C LEU A 62 43.98 29.28 -1.98
N PRO A 63 44.61 29.26 -0.79
CA PRO A 63 45.73 28.38 -0.49
C PRO A 63 45.27 26.91 -0.39
N PRO A 64 46.14 25.92 -0.72
CA PRO A 64 45.76 24.52 -0.69
C PRO A 64 45.59 24.03 0.75
N LEU A 65 44.49 23.33 1.02
CA LEU A 65 44.33 22.54 2.24
C LEU A 65 45.22 21.28 2.16
N PRO A 66 45.77 20.80 3.28
CA PRO A 66 46.50 19.54 3.32
C PRO A 66 45.56 18.37 3.00
N PRO A 67 46.03 17.34 2.26
CA PRO A 67 45.20 16.18 1.96
C PRO A 67 44.90 15.41 3.26
N PRO A 68 43.68 14.89 3.44
CA PRO A 68 43.38 13.98 4.53
C PRO A 68 44.23 12.70 4.39
N PRO A 69 44.62 12.08 5.52
CA PRO A 69 45.31 10.79 5.47
C PRO A 69 44.39 9.72 4.86
N PRO A 70 44.92 8.78 4.06
CA PRO A 70 44.13 7.71 3.47
C PRO A 70 43.65 6.76 4.58
N THR A 71 42.34 6.69 4.82
CA THR A 71 41.72 5.85 5.87
C THR A 71 41.04 4.59 5.35
N GLU A 72 41.15 4.25 4.06
CA GLU A 72 40.67 2.97 3.55
C GLU A 72 41.85 1.99 3.39
N PRO A 73 41.87 0.84 4.08
CA PRO A 73 42.74 -0.26 3.66
C PRO A 73 42.39 -0.60 2.21
N PRO A 74 43.39 -0.88 1.35
CA PRO A 74 43.12 -1.23 -0.04
C PRO A 74 42.16 -2.44 -0.07
N PRO A 75 41.13 -2.42 -0.92
CA PRO A 75 40.29 -3.60 -1.10
C PRO A 75 41.20 -4.80 -1.43
N LEU A 76 40.95 -5.93 -0.78
CA LEU A 76 41.65 -7.17 -1.10
C LEU A 76 41.55 -7.40 -2.61
N PRO A 77 42.64 -7.78 -3.31
CA PRO A 77 42.57 -8.06 -4.73
C PRO A 77 41.57 -9.19 -4.95
N HIS A 78 40.52 -8.93 -5.74
CA HIS A 78 39.67 -9.98 -6.25
C HIS A 78 40.54 -10.71 -7.29
N ASP A 79 40.93 -11.95 -7.02
CA ASP A 79 41.67 -12.78 -7.96
C ASP A 79 40.93 -14.09 -8.25
N ALA A 80 41.50 -14.93 -9.13
CA ALA A 80 40.91 -16.22 -9.46
C ALA A 80 40.73 -17.15 -8.25
N ALA A 81 41.56 -17.03 -7.21
CA ALA A 81 41.44 -17.82 -5.99
C ALA A 81 40.25 -17.33 -5.14
N TRP A 82 40.05 -16.00 -5.06
CA TRP A 82 38.89 -15.39 -4.43
C TRP A 82 37.59 -15.83 -5.11
N LEU A 83 37.49 -15.76 -6.44
CA LEU A 83 36.29 -16.22 -7.17
C LEU A 83 35.98 -17.69 -6.91
N ARG A 84 37.00 -18.56 -6.96
CA ARG A 84 36.82 -19.98 -6.61
C ARG A 84 36.27 -20.15 -5.20
N GLN A 85 36.79 -19.41 -4.22
CA GLN A 85 36.32 -19.45 -2.85
C GLN A 85 34.85 -19.02 -2.74
N GLN A 86 34.44 -17.95 -3.43
CA GLN A 86 33.04 -17.50 -3.45
C GLN A 86 32.09 -18.55 -4.08
N LEU A 87 32.59 -19.31 -5.06
CA LEU A 87 31.81 -20.34 -5.76
C LEU A 87 31.77 -21.70 -5.05
N GLN A 88 32.57 -21.93 -3.99
CA GLN A 88 32.59 -23.22 -3.28
C GLN A 88 31.22 -23.65 -2.73
N GLY A 89 30.35 -22.69 -2.40
CA GLY A 89 28.98 -22.95 -1.96
C GLY A 89 28.00 -23.37 -3.07
N ASN A 90 28.42 -23.34 -4.34
CA ASN A 90 27.60 -23.71 -5.49
C ASN A 90 28.43 -24.56 -6.48
N PRO A 91 28.45 -25.90 -6.31
CA PRO A 91 29.28 -26.80 -7.12
C PRO A 91 29.08 -26.67 -8.63
N GLN A 92 27.83 -26.42 -9.06
CA GLN A 92 27.50 -26.23 -10.47
C GLN A 92 28.10 -24.94 -11.05
N ALA A 93 28.06 -23.85 -10.28
CA ALA A 93 28.70 -22.59 -10.69
C ALA A 93 30.23 -22.72 -10.73
N LEU A 94 30.82 -23.46 -9.78
CA LEU A 94 32.25 -23.71 -9.76
C LEU A 94 32.70 -24.57 -10.95
N GLU A 95 31.96 -25.64 -11.27
CA GLU A 95 32.24 -26.46 -12.46
C GLU A 95 32.14 -25.62 -13.74
N ALA A 96 31.08 -24.82 -13.89
CA ALA A 96 30.93 -23.91 -15.02
C ALA A 96 32.07 -22.88 -15.11
N TYR A 97 32.56 -22.36 -13.97
CA TYR A 97 33.70 -21.46 -13.92
C TYR A 97 34.99 -22.10 -14.44
N GLU A 98 35.27 -23.36 -14.06
CA GLU A 98 36.50 -24.03 -14.50
C GLU A 98 36.52 -24.26 -16.02
N HIS A 99 35.34 -24.38 -16.64
CA HIS A 99 35.18 -24.50 -18.10
C HIS A 99 35.29 -23.19 -18.87
N LEU A 100 35.35 -22.03 -18.20
CA LEU A 100 35.60 -20.75 -18.86
C LEU A 100 37.06 -20.65 -19.35
N SER A 101 37.28 -19.97 -20.49
CA SER A 101 38.63 -19.60 -20.93
C SER A 101 39.26 -18.60 -19.95
N ASP A 102 40.59 -18.43 -20.02
CA ASP A 102 41.29 -17.49 -19.13
C ASP A 102 40.80 -16.05 -19.35
N GLU A 103 40.52 -15.67 -20.60
CA GLU A 103 39.94 -14.36 -20.94
C GLU A 103 38.53 -14.19 -20.35
N GLN A 104 37.72 -15.25 -20.37
CA GLN A 104 36.37 -15.23 -19.79
C GLN A 104 36.42 -15.17 -18.25
N LYS A 105 37.37 -15.86 -17.63
CA LYS A 105 37.60 -15.78 -16.17
C LYS A 105 37.97 -14.36 -15.75
N GLU A 106 38.85 -13.71 -16.51
CA GLU A 106 39.24 -12.32 -16.28
C GLU A 106 38.06 -11.35 -16.50
N ALA A 107 37.27 -11.55 -17.56
CA ALA A 107 36.09 -10.74 -17.83
C ALA A 107 35.03 -10.87 -16.70
N LEU A 108 34.83 -12.07 -16.17
CA LEU A 108 33.94 -12.33 -15.04
C LEU A 108 34.46 -11.68 -13.76
N LEU A 109 35.77 -11.70 -13.53
CA LEU A 109 36.40 -11.05 -12.38
C LEU A 109 36.15 -9.55 -12.40
N HIS A 110 36.48 -8.88 -13.51
CA HIS A 110 36.23 -7.45 -13.68
C HIS A 110 34.74 -7.10 -13.56
N LEU A 111 33.85 -7.92 -14.13
CA LEU A 111 32.41 -7.73 -14.00
C LEU A 111 31.94 -7.81 -12.54
N THR A 112 32.54 -8.69 -11.75
CA THR A 112 32.21 -8.87 -10.33
C THR A 112 32.61 -7.64 -9.51
N GLU A 113 33.77 -7.07 -9.78
CA GLU A 113 34.21 -5.82 -9.13
C GLU A 113 33.27 -4.65 -9.43
N GLN A 114 32.80 -4.56 -10.68
CA GLN A 114 31.89 -3.49 -11.12
C GLN A 114 30.46 -3.69 -10.60
N ALA A 115 30.06 -4.94 -10.39
CA ALA A 115 28.77 -5.31 -9.83
C ALA A 115 28.72 -5.30 -8.28
N ALA A 116 29.84 -5.04 -7.59
CA ALA A 116 29.86 -5.01 -6.13
C ALA A 116 29.11 -3.78 -5.58
N GLN A 117 28.16 -4.02 -4.65
CA GLN A 117 27.51 -2.95 -3.90
C GLN A 117 28.30 -2.60 -2.64
N PRO A 118 28.24 -1.35 -2.13
CA PRO A 118 28.87 -0.99 -0.86
C PRO A 118 28.43 -1.92 0.27
N GLY A 119 29.39 -2.61 0.91
CA GLY A 119 29.13 -3.56 1.99
C GLY A 119 28.75 -4.97 1.56
N GLN A 120 28.62 -5.27 0.26
CA GLN A 120 28.52 -6.65 -0.22
C GLN A 120 29.90 -7.29 -0.31
N THR A 121 30.11 -8.33 0.49
CA THR A 121 31.28 -9.21 0.38
C THR A 121 30.88 -10.46 -0.40
N GLY A 122 31.18 -10.51 -1.70
CA GLY A 122 30.99 -11.73 -2.51
C GLY A 122 30.54 -11.48 -3.95
N LEU A 123 30.43 -12.56 -4.72
CA LEU A 123 29.92 -12.55 -6.10
C LEU A 123 28.42 -12.19 -6.10
N HIS A 124 28.00 -11.30 -7.01
CA HIS A 124 26.59 -10.93 -7.15
C HIS A 124 25.72 -12.19 -7.37
N PRO A 125 24.63 -12.40 -6.61
CA PRO A 125 23.89 -13.67 -6.60
C PRO A 125 23.35 -14.06 -7.99
N ASN A 126 22.92 -13.08 -8.79
CA ASN A 126 22.46 -13.36 -10.16
C ASN A 126 23.60 -13.77 -11.10
N LEU A 127 24.83 -13.30 -10.90
CA LEU A 127 25.99 -13.76 -11.68
C LEU A 127 26.32 -15.21 -11.35
N THR A 128 26.35 -15.56 -10.06
CA THR A 128 26.53 -16.95 -9.60
C THR A 128 25.49 -17.88 -10.23
N ARG A 129 24.21 -17.47 -10.24
CA ARG A 129 23.13 -18.24 -10.84
C ARG A 129 23.26 -18.37 -12.36
N LEU A 130 23.52 -17.27 -13.07
CA LEU A 130 23.70 -17.28 -14.54
C LEU A 130 24.90 -18.15 -14.94
N LEU A 131 25.96 -18.15 -14.14
CA LEU A 131 27.11 -19.03 -14.31
C LEU A 131 26.72 -20.50 -14.11
N ALA A 132 26.04 -20.84 -13.00
CA ALA A 132 25.55 -22.19 -12.75
C ALA A 132 24.64 -22.71 -13.87
N GLU A 133 23.75 -21.86 -14.39
CA GLU A 133 22.85 -22.19 -15.50
C GLU A 133 23.55 -22.27 -16.87
N GLY A 134 24.87 -22.02 -16.94
CA GLY A 134 25.63 -21.99 -18.20
C GLY A 134 25.22 -20.84 -19.13
N LYS A 135 24.53 -19.82 -18.62
CA LYS A 135 23.99 -18.71 -19.41
C LYS A 135 25.01 -17.65 -19.76
N LEU A 136 26.10 -17.52 -18.99
CA LEU A 136 27.15 -16.54 -19.27
C LEU A 136 27.83 -16.74 -20.62
N THR A 137 27.87 -17.97 -21.13
CA THR A 137 28.48 -18.32 -22.43
C THR A 137 27.46 -18.46 -23.56
N GLN A 138 26.16 -18.28 -23.29
CA GLN A 138 25.14 -18.27 -24.34
C GLN A 138 25.33 -17.06 -25.24
N ALA A 139 25.22 -17.29 -26.55
CA ALA A 139 25.41 -16.25 -27.55
C ALA A 139 24.10 -15.53 -27.89
N ASP A 140 24.21 -14.24 -28.18
CA ASP A 140 23.16 -13.41 -28.74
C ASP A 140 23.00 -13.63 -30.27
N SER A 141 22.12 -12.85 -30.90
CA SER A 141 21.90 -12.91 -32.36
C SER A 141 23.10 -12.49 -33.22
N GLN A 142 24.15 -11.93 -32.62
CA GLN A 142 25.39 -11.50 -33.27
C GLN A 142 26.59 -12.42 -32.93
N GLY A 143 26.36 -13.51 -32.20
CA GLY A 143 27.39 -14.46 -31.81
C GLY A 143 28.22 -14.04 -30.58
N LYS A 144 27.87 -12.96 -29.88
CA LYS A 144 28.55 -12.53 -28.64
C LYS A 144 27.90 -13.15 -27.43
N THR A 145 28.72 -13.56 -26.46
CA THR A 145 28.20 -14.20 -25.25
C THR A 145 27.52 -13.19 -24.31
N LEU A 146 26.70 -13.68 -23.38
CA LEU A 146 26.15 -12.84 -22.30
C LEU A 146 27.27 -12.14 -21.52
N LEU A 147 28.37 -12.84 -21.24
CA LEU A 147 29.54 -12.25 -20.59
C LEU A 147 30.14 -11.12 -21.42
N ASP A 148 30.33 -11.31 -22.73
CA ASP A 148 30.83 -10.27 -23.62
C ASP A 148 29.92 -9.03 -23.60
N ASN A 149 28.60 -9.23 -23.61
CA ASN A 149 27.63 -8.14 -23.61
C ASN A 149 27.58 -7.41 -22.26
N LEU A 150 27.69 -8.11 -21.13
CA LEU A 150 27.77 -7.48 -19.81
C LEU A 150 29.10 -6.71 -19.61
N SER A 151 30.21 -7.25 -20.11
CA SER A 151 31.49 -6.53 -20.14
C SER A 151 31.44 -5.30 -21.04
N ALA A 152 30.83 -5.40 -22.23
CA ALA A 152 30.63 -4.25 -23.11
C ALA A 152 29.74 -3.18 -22.47
N LEU A 153 28.63 -3.58 -21.85
CA LEU A 153 27.73 -2.67 -21.12
C LEU A 153 28.48 -1.89 -20.02
N THR A 154 29.45 -2.53 -19.38
CA THR A 154 30.26 -1.92 -18.31
C THR A 154 31.29 -0.92 -18.85
N ASN A 155 31.87 -1.18 -20.02
CA ASN A 155 32.99 -0.42 -20.57
C ASN A 155 32.60 0.63 -21.62
N GLN A 156 31.38 0.59 -22.16
CA GLN A 156 30.96 1.51 -23.21
C GLN A 156 30.69 2.94 -22.68
N PRO A 157 30.91 3.97 -23.51
CA PRO A 157 30.30 5.28 -23.30
C PRO A 157 28.78 5.17 -23.22
N ARG A 158 28.14 6.13 -22.56
CA ARG A 158 26.69 6.12 -22.35
C ARG A 158 26.06 7.42 -22.73
N ALA A 159 24.75 7.36 -22.99
CA ALA A 159 23.97 8.57 -23.16
C ALA A 159 23.97 9.43 -21.90
N GLU A 160 23.85 10.73 -22.12
CA GLU A 160 23.80 11.73 -21.05
C GLU A 160 22.67 11.41 -20.06
N GLY A 161 22.98 11.50 -18.77
CA GLY A 161 22.03 11.23 -17.69
C GLY A 161 21.86 9.75 -17.29
N LEU A 162 22.60 8.81 -17.89
CA LEU A 162 22.58 7.39 -17.48
C LEU A 162 23.81 7.00 -16.66
N ASP A 163 23.58 6.39 -15.49
CA ASP A 163 24.64 5.87 -14.63
C ASP A 163 25.08 4.45 -15.08
N GLY A 164 26.39 4.33 -15.34
CA GLY A 164 27.18 3.12 -15.52
C GLY A 164 26.70 1.92 -14.70
N LYS A 165 26.94 2.04 -13.40
CA LYS A 165 26.73 1.00 -12.41
C LYS A 165 25.24 0.73 -12.23
N ALA A 166 24.40 1.76 -12.24
CA ALA A 166 22.96 1.59 -12.05
C ALA A 166 22.33 0.68 -13.14
N VAL A 167 22.59 0.95 -14.42
CA VAL A 167 22.07 0.10 -15.52
C VAL A 167 22.62 -1.32 -15.45
N LEU A 168 23.89 -1.51 -15.06
CA LEU A 168 24.45 -2.86 -14.91
C LEU A 168 23.69 -3.63 -13.81
N GLN A 169 23.50 -3.02 -12.64
CA GLN A 169 22.76 -3.61 -11.52
C GLN A 169 21.32 -3.95 -11.90
N GLU A 170 20.65 -3.03 -12.59
CA GLU A 170 19.30 -3.23 -13.10
C GLU A 170 19.22 -4.36 -14.11
N THR A 171 20.18 -4.44 -15.04
CA THR A 171 20.26 -5.52 -16.03
C THR A 171 20.47 -6.85 -15.34
N LEU A 172 21.40 -6.93 -14.38
CA LEU A 172 21.63 -8.14 -13.59
C LEU A 172 20.39 -8.55 -12.77
N THR A 173 19.62 -7.58 -12.28
CA THR A 173 18.37 -7.82 -11.57
C THR A 173 17.29 -8.36 -12.50
N ALA A 174 17.12 -7.77 -13.69
CA ALA A 174 16.16 -8.23 -14.70
C ALA A 174 16.49 -9.63 -15.25
N LEU A 175 17.78 -9.96 -15.37
CA LEU A 175 18.23 -11.30 -15.74
C LEU A 175 18.02 -12.32 -14.61
N GLY A 176 17.72 -11.87 -13.39
CA GLY A 176 17.44 -12.65 -12.18
C GLY A 176 16.15 -13.49 -12.23
N PRO A 177 15.78 -14.16 -11.13
CA PRO A 177 14.46 -14.77 -11.00
C PRO A 177 13.39 -13.67 -11.03
N SER A 178 12.57 -13.63 -12.08
CA SER A 178 11.45 -12.69 -12.18
C SER A 178 10.24 -13.21 -11.42
N MET A 179 9.58 -12.33 -10.65
CA MET A 179 8.22 -12.53 -10.12
C MET A 179 7.14 -11.93 -11.04
N GLY A 180 7.54 -11.44 -12.22
CA GLY A 180 6.71 -10.68 -13.15
C GLY A 180 5.71 -11.51 -13.96
N LEU A 181 4.76 -10.80 -14.57
CA LEU A 181 3.61 -11.33 -15.31
C LEU A 181 3.95 -11.84 -16.72
N GLY A 182 5.23 -12.01 -17.07
CA GLY A 182 5.66 -12.66 -18.31
C GLY A 182 5.67 -11.74 -19.52
N SER A 183 6.12 -10.49 -19.36
CA SER A 183 6.24 -9.54 -20.49
C SER A 183 7.21 -10.06 -21.57
N PRO A 184 7.13 -9.60 -22.83
CA PRO A 184 8.07 -10.02 -23.89
C PRO A 184 9.54 -9.78 -23.53
N SER A 185 9.85 -8.70 -22.82
CA SER A 185 11.21 -8.39 -22.36
C SER A 185 11.69 -9.34 -21.25
N GLU A 186 10.81 -9.72 -20.32
CA GLU A 186 11.11 -10.75 -19.31
C GLU A 186 11.30 -12.13 -19.94
N GLN A 187 10.47 -12.49 -20.93
CA GLN A 187 10.62 -13.73 -21.68
C GLN A 187 11.96 -13.75 -22.42
N LEU A 188 12.35 -12.64 -23.06
CA LEU A 188 13.66 -12.51 -23.69
C LEU A 188 14.80 -12.69 -22.67
N ALA A 189 14.74 -12.02 -21.52
CA ALA A 189 15.73 -12.16 -20.46
C ALA A 189 15.87 -13.62 -19.98
N LYS A 190 14.78 -14.39 -19.99
CA LYS A 190 14.76 -15.80 -19.60
C LYS A 190 15.27 -16.74 -20.70
N GLN A 191 14.81 -16.55 -21.94
CA GLN A 191 15.05 -17.43 -23.09
C GLN A 191 16.41 -17.15 -23.75
N ASN A 192 16.78 -15.87 -23.89
CA ASN A 192 18.04 -15.42 -24.47
C ASN A 192 18.59 -14.22 -23.68
N PRO A 193 19.19 -14.45 -22.51
CA PRO A 193 19.72 -13.37 -21.66
C PRO A 193 20.82 -12.56 -22.35
N ALA A 194 21.60 -13.18 -23.25
CA ALA A 194 22.65 -12.50 -24.01
C ALA A 194 22.07 -11.44 -24.93
N GLU A 195 21.00 -11.77 -25.66
CA GLU A 195 20.27 -10.83 -26.51
C GLU A 195 19.65 -9.72 -25.69
N TYR A 196 19.04 -10.03 -24.53
CA TYR A 196 18.53 -8.99 -23.62
C TYR A 196 19.62 -7.98 -23.22
N ALA A 197 20.77 -8.46 -22.76
CA ALA A 197 21.90 -7.60 -22.37
C ALA A 197 22.41 -6.76 -23.55
N ARG A 198 22.46 -7.34 -24.76
CA ARG A 198 22.83 -6.64 -26.00
C ARG A 198 21.87 -5.49 -26.32
N LEU A 199 20.56 -5.71 -26.17
CA LEU A 199 19.55 -4.68 -26.40
C LEU A 199 19.71 -3.53 -25.41
N ILE A 200 19.89 -3.82 -24.13
CA ILE A 200 20.14 -2.79 -23.11
C ILE A 200 21.43 -2.03 -23.42
N ALA A 201 22.51 -2.71 -23.81
CA ALA A 201 23.77 -2.06 -24.17
C ALA A 201 23.59 -1.08 -25.35
N GLY A 202 22.98 -1.50 -26.46
CA GLY A 202 22.75 -0.61 -27.59
C GLY A 202 21.79 0.55 -27.30
N LEU A 203 20.73 0.31 -26.53
CA LEU A 203 19.77 1.36 -26.16
C LEU A 203 20.31 2.34 -25.11
N THR A 204 21.35 1.99 -24.36
CA THR A 204 22.00 2.87 -23.38
C THR A 204 23.28 3.53 -23.90
N SER A 205 23.73 3.17 -25.11
CA SER A 205 24.85 3.83 -25.79
C SER A 205 24.52 5.29 -26.14
N PRO A 206 25.51 6.14 -26.50
CA PRO A 206 25.26 7.50 -26.93
C PRO A 206 24.27 7.58 -28.10
N GLU A 207 24.42 6.70 -29.10
CA GLU A 207 23.54 6.59 -30.26
C GLU A 207 22.12 6.15 -29.87
N GLY A 208 21.99 5.33 -28.81
CA GLY A 208 20.69 4.86 -28.31
C GLY A 208 19.95 4.01 -29.33
N ARG A 209 20.65 3.21 -30.14
CA ARG A 209 20.08 2.41 -31.23
C ARG A 209 20.60 0.99 -31.18
N VAL A 210 19.74 0.03 -31.51
CA VAL A 210 20.13 -1.38 -31.59
C VAL A 210 19.33 -2.11 -32.68
N THR A 211 20.02 -2.90 -33.51
CA THR A 211 19.36 -3.72 -34.53
C THR A 211 18.98 -5.07 -33.95
N LEU A 212 17.71 -5.46 -34.07
CA LEU A 212 17.14 -6.74 -33.69
C LEU A 212 17.58 -7.86 -34.64
N ALA A 213 17.43 -9.12 -34.21
CA ALA A 213 17.72 -10.28 -35.05
C ALA A 213 16.97 -10.27 -36.40
N GLY A 214 15.74 -9.75 -36.41
CA GLY A 214 14.93 -9.56 -37.63
C GLY A 214 15.34 -8.37 -38.52
N GLY A 215 16.47 -7.70 -38.23
CA GLY A 215 17.00 -6.58 -39.02
C GLY A 215 16.37 -5.21 -38.74
N LYS A 216 15.29 -5.14 -37.94
CA LYS A 216 14.67 -3.88 -37.51
C LYS A 216 15.53 -3.17 -36.47
N THR A 217 15.54 -1.84 -36.47
CA THR A 217 16.26 -1.04 -35.46
C THR A 217 15.30 -0.53 -34.39
N LEU A 218 15.64 -0.75 -33.13
CA LEU A 218 15.03 -0.06 -31.99
C LEU A 218 15.81 1.23 -31.70
N GLU A 219 15.08 2.29 -31.37
CA GLU A 219 15.66 3.57 -30.97
C GLU A 219 15.15 3.95 -29.57
N ARG A 220 16.07 4.43 -28.72
CA ARG A 220 15.72 5.00 -27.41
C ARG A 220 14.85 6.24 -27.63
N PRO A 221 13.69 6.35 -26.96
CA PRO A 221 12.85 7.54 -27.07
C PRO A 221 13.59 8.80 -26.57
N ALA A 222 13.38 9.92 -27.25
CA ALA A 222 13.95 11.22 -26.85
C ALA A 222 13.45 11.65 -25.47
N ASP A 223 12.16 11.43 -25.21
CA ASP A 223 11.50 11.74 -23.95
C ASP A 223 11.33 10.45 -23.13
N LEU A 224 12.30 10.14 -22.29
CA LEU A 224 12.11 9.07 -21.31
C LEU A 224 11.19 9.57 -20.19
N PRO A 225 10.13 8.83 -19.82
CA PRO A 225 9.31 9.17 -18.67
C PRO A 225 10.21 9.28 -17.42
N PRO A 226 9.87 10.09 -16.41
CA PRO A 226 10.65 10.17 -15.18
C PRO A 226 10.81 8.78 -14.57
N ALA A 227 11.98 8.52 -13.97
CA ALA A 227 12.27 7.23 -13.35
C ALA A 227 11.17 6.94 -12.31
N GLN A 228 10.38 5.90 -12.56
CA GLN A 228 9.37 5.48 -11.61
C GLN A 228 10.03 4.71 -10.46
N PRO A 229 9.61 4.94 -9.20
CA PRO A 229 10.01 4.07 -8.11
C PRO A 229 9.62 2.62 -8.47
N PHE A 230 10.48 1.66 -8.15
CA PHE A 230 10.31 0.22 -8.40
C PHE A 230 10.56 -0.30 -9.83
N PHE A 231 10.78 0.57 -10.83
CA PHE A 231 11.12 0.12 -12.19
C PHE A 231 12.54 0.53 -12.57
N SER A 232 13.33 -0.43 -13.06
CA SER A 232 14.67 -0.15 -13.60
C SER A 232 14.62 0.83 -14.76
N ARG A 233 15.51 1.82 -14.78
CA ARG A 233 15.65 2.78 -15.87
C ARG A 233 15.93 2.10 -17.21
N SER A 234 16.81 1.11 -17.20
CA SER A 234 17.16 0.28 -18.37
C SER A 234 15.96 -0.50 -18.92
N GLY A 235 15.17 -1.14 -18.05
CA GLY A 235 13.93 -1.80 -18.44
C GLY A 235 12.89 -0.84 -19.02
N GLN A 236 12.75 0.38 -18.47
CA GLN A 236 11.88 1.42 -19.02
C GLN A 236 12.31 1.83 -20.44
N ILE A 237 13.61 2.02 -20.66
CA ILE A 237 14.15 2.36 -21.98
C ILE A 237 13.80 1.27 -23.00
N LEU A 238 14.04 0.00 -22.66
CA LEU A 238 13.71 -1.12 -23.55
C LEU A 238 12.21 -1.19 -23.84
N GLN A 239 11.38 -1.09 -22.80
CA GLN A 239 9.92 -1.13 -22.94
C GLN A 239 9.40 -0.01 -23.83
N ALA A 240 9.88 1.22 -23.63
CA ALA A 240 9.46 2.37 -24.42
C ALA A 240 9.95 2.28 -25.88
N SER A 241 11.17 1.77 -26.11
CA SER A 241 11.71 1.55 -27.45
C SER A 241 10.91 0.47 -28.21
N LEU A 242 10.55 -0.60 -27.51
CA LEU A 242 9.71 -1.68 -28.03
C LEU A 242 8.29 -1.22 -28.32
N GLN A 243 7.71 -0.38 -27.46
CA GLN A 243 6.38 0.20 -27.67
C GLN A 243 6.36 1.08 -28.92
N SER A 244 7.31 2.00 -29.06
CA SER A 244 7.44 2.85 -30.26
C SER A 244 7.59 2.03 -31.54
N ALA A 245 8.43 0.99 -31.51
CA ALA A 245 8.60 0.09 -32.66
C ALA A 245 7.35 -0.76 -32.94
N ALA A 246 6.60 -1.17 -31.91
CA ALA A 246 5.36 -1.92 -32.05
C ALA A 246 4.24 -1.05 -32.63
N GLU A 247 4.13 0.22 -32.21
CA GLU A 247 3.19 1.19 -32.77
C GLU A 247 3.44 1.41 -34.27
N ALA A 248 4.71 1.51 -34.69
CA ALA A 248 5.08 1.62 -36.10
C ALA A 248 4.83 0.34 -36.91
N ALA A 249 4.85 -0.83 -36.25
CA ALA A 249 4.64 -2.14 -36.86
C ALA A 249 3.21 -2.68 -36.65
N ARG A 250 2.28 -1.84 -36.20
CA ARG A 250 0.97 -2.30 -35.73
C ARG A 250 0.16 -2.91 -36.87
N PRO A 251 -0.27 -4.18 -36.75
CA PRO A 251 -1.10 -4.82 -37.76
C PRO A 251 -2.45 -4.11 -37.88
N ASN A 252 -3.02 -4.14 -39.09
CA ASN A 252 -4.36 -3.62 -39.29
C ASN A 252 -5.41 -4.48 -38.56
N GLN A 253 -6.65 -3.99 -38.45
CA GLN A 253 -7.70 -4.69 -37.69
C GLN A 253 -8.00 -6.10 -38.23
N GLN A 254 -7.90 -6.30 -39.54
CA GLN A 254 -8.14 -7.60 -40.17
C GLN A 254 -7.04 -8.61 -39.84
N GLU A 255 -5.78 -8.19 -39.89
CA GLU A 255 -4.62 -9.00 -39.48
C GLU A 255 -4.68 -9.36 -38.00
N ARG A 256 -5.11 -8.42 -37.14
CA ARG A 256 -5.32 -8.68 -35.71
C ARG A 256 -6.39 -9.74 -35.46
N ALA A 257 -7.54 -9.60 -36.12
CA ALA A 257 -8.62 -10.57 -36.02
C ALA A 257 -8.17 -11.96 -36.49
N GLN A 258 -7.42 -12.03 -37.59
CA GLN A 258 -6.87 -13.29 -38.10
C GLN A 258 -5.89 -13.92 -37.10
N GLY A 259 -4.97 -13.14 -36.54
CA GLY A 259 -4.02 -13.62 -35.53
C GLY A 259 -4.69 -14.13 -34.26
N ILE A 260 -5.80 -13.52 -33.83
CA ILE A 260 -6.62 -14.04 -32.73
C ILE A 260 -7.24 -15.38 -33.10
N GLN A 261 -7.84 -15.51 -34.30
CA GLN A 261 -8.43 -16.76 -34.75
C GLN A 261 -7.40 -17.89 -34.86
N ASP A 262 -6.21 -17.61 -35.37
CA ASP A 262 -5.15 -18.62 -35.50
C ASP A 262 -4.68 -19.13 -34.13
N ARG A 263 -4.61 -18.24 -33.12
CA ARG A 263 -4.34 -18.62 -31.72
C ARG A 263 -5.49 -19.37 -31.05
N LEU A 264 -6.74 -19.08 -31.39
CA LEU A 264 -7.86 -19.89 -30.92
C LEU A 264 -7.78 -21.30 -31.53
N ARG A 265 -7.45 -21.41 -32.82
CA ARG A 265 -7.30 -22.70 -33.53
C ARG A 265 -6.15 -23.56 -33.01
N SER A 266 -5.11 -22.96 -32.41
CA SER A 266 -4.03 -23.75 -31.82
C SER A 266 -4.47 -24.58 -30.60
N ASN A 267 -5.67 -24.33 -30.06
CA ASN A 267 -6.32 -25.17 -29.05
C ASN A 267 -7.67 -25.68 -29.59
N PRO A 268 -7.77 -26.98 -29.99
CA PRO A 268 -8.99 -27.53 -30.59
C PRO A 268 -10.26 -27.39 -29.73
N GLU A 269 -10.12 -27.50 -28.40
CA GLU A 269 -11.25 -27.43 -27.46
C GLU A 269 -11.81 -26.00 -27.39
N VAL A 270 -10.91 -25.02 -27.24
CA VAL A 270 -11.23 -23.58 -27.25
C VAL A 270 -11.85 -23.19 -28.58
N TRP A 271 -11.30 -23.68 -29.70
CA TRP A 271 -11.83 -23.40 -31.03
C TRP A 271 -13.24 -23.94 -31.22
N GLN A 272 -13.52 -25.17 -30.78
CA GLN A 272 -14.86 -25.75 -30.87
C GLN A 272 -15.89 -24.93 -30.07
N LYS A 273 -15.53 -24.48 -28.85
CA LYS A 273 -16.39 -23.61 -28.05
C LYS A 273 -16.62 -22.25 -28.74
N TYR A 274 -15.58 -21.64 -29.29
CA TYR A 274 -15.70 -20.39 -30.04
C TYR A 274 -16.65 -20.54 -31.25
N GLN A 275 -16.57 -21.66 -31.98
CA GLN A 275 -17.46 -21.95 -33.12
C GLN A 275 -18.92 -22.16 -32.72
N SER A 276 -19.21 -22.47 -31.45
CA SER A 276 -20.58 -22.60 -30.95
C SER A 276 -21.26 -21.25 -30.68
N LEU A 277 -20.49 -20.16 -30.61
CA LEU A 277 -21.02 -18.80 -30.52
C LEU A 277 -21.62 -18.37 -31.86
N THR A 278 -22.63 -17.50 -31.83
CA THR A 278 -23.17 -16.84 -33.03
C THR A 278 -22.10 -15.95 -33.70
N PRO A 279 -22.20 -15.63 -35.00
CA PRO A 279 -21.23 -14.76 -35.67
C PRO A 279 -21.03 -13.41 -34.98
N GLU A 280 -22.10 -12.81 -34.47
CA GLU A 280 -22.07 -11.57 -33.71
C GLU A 280 -21.28 -11.73 -32.39
N GLN A 281 -21.56 -12.80 -31.65
CA GLN A 281 -20.84 -13.12 -30.41
C GLN A 281 -19.36 -13.46 -30.66
N GLN A 282 -19.05 -14.14 -31.77
CA GLN A 282 -17.67 -14.42 -32.19
C GLN A 282 -16.90 -13.11 -32.43
N GLN A 283 -17.54 -12.13 -33.06
CA GLN A 283 -16.96 -10.82 -33.30
C GLN A 283 -16.76 -10.03 -32.00
N GLN A 284 -17.77 -9.99 -31.12
CA GLN A 284 -17.66 -9.34 -29.80
C GLN A 284 -16.55 -9.98 -28.95
N PHE A 285 -16.50 -11.30 -28.88
CA PHE A 285 -15.48 -12.01 -28.10
C PHE A 285 -14.07 -11.81 -28.69
N ALA A 286 -13.92 -11.82 -30.01
CA ALA A 286 -12.65 -11.48 -30.65
C ALA A 286 -12.23 -10.03 -30.34
N ALA A 287 -13.17 -9.08 -30.35
CA ALA A 287 -12.89 -7.70 -29.96
C ALA A 287 -12.45 -7.60 -28.48
N LEU A 288 -13.04 -8.38 -27.57
CA LEU A 288 -12.63 -8.47 -26.16
C LEU A 288 -11.23 -9.06 -25.97
N LEU A 289 -10.81 -9.98 -26.84
CA LEU A 289 -9.44 -10.51 -26.87
C LEU A 289 -8.45 -9.53 -27.53
N ASP A 290 -8.94 -8.65 -28.41
CA ASP A 290 -8.16 -7.62 -29.10
C ASP A 290 -7.93 -6.40 -28.21
N SER A 291 -7.24 -6.55 -27.07
CA SER A 291 -6.81 -5.40 -26.28
C SER A 291 -5.56 -4.75 -26.86
N ASP A 292 -5.55 -3.41 -26.89
CA ASP A 292 -4.43 -2.64 -27.44
C ASP A 292 -3.11 -3.04 -26.74
N GLY A 293 -3.14 -3.18 -25.41
CA GLY A 293 -2.00 -3.66 -24.64
C GLY A 293 -1.57 -5.09 -24.98
N TYR A 294 -2.50 -6.00 -25.29
CA TYR A 294 -2.17 -7.37 -25.69
C TYR A 294 -1.55 -7.42 -27.08
N GLN A 295 -2.08 -6.69 -28.06
CA GLN A 295 -1.53 -6.67 -29.42
C GLN A 295 -0.16 -6.01 -29.47
N ASP A 296 0.06 -5.00 -28.65
CA ASP A 296 1.37 -4.38 -28.52
C ASP A 296 2.37 -5.42 -27.97
N GLN A 297 1.98 -6.22 -26.98
CA GLN A 297 2.85 -7.32 -26.49
C GLN A 297 3.08 -8.42 -27.54
N VAL A 298 2.07 -8.81 -28.33
CA VAL A 298 2.23 -9.76 -29.45
C VAL A 298 3.21 -9.21 -30.49
N THR A 299 3.07 -7.93 -30.83
CA THR A 299 3.95 -7.26 -31.80
C THR A 299 5.37 -7.16 -31.25
N GLN A 300 5.53 -6.80 -29.98
CA GLN A 300 6.82 -6.77 -29.29
C GLN A 300 7.47 -8.15 -29.23
N ALA A 301 6.70 -9.20 -28.93
CA ALA A 301 7.20 -10.57 -28.95
C ALA A 301 7.72 -10.96 -30.34
N GLY A 302 6.96 -10.62 -31.39
CA GLY A 302 7.38 -10.80 -32.78
C GLY A 302 8.63 -10.00 -33.15
N LEU A 303 8.80 -8.79 -32.63
CA LEU A 303 10.03 -8.00 -32.80
C LEU A 303 11.23 -8.67 -32.12
N LEU A 304 11.03 -9.19 -30.91
CA LEU A 304 12.07 -9.84 -30.12
C LEU A 304 12.36 -11.29 -30.53
N GLY A 305 11.53 -11.88 -31.39
CA GLY A 305 11.64 -13.29 -31.76
C GLY A 305 11.34 -14.26 -30.60
N VAL A 306 10.52 -13.83 -29.64
CA VAL A 306 10.03 -14.67 -28.54
C VAL A 306 8.58 -15.07 -28.79
N ASP A 307 8.11 -16.11 -28.11
CA ASP A 307 6.73 -16.56 -28.24
C ASP A 307 5.75 -15.44 -27.85
N PRO A 308 4.70 -15.17 -28.65
CA PRO A 308 3.71 -14.18 -28.28
C PRO A 308 3.00 -14.61 -26.99
N PRO A 309 2.58 -13.67 -26.14
CA PRO A 309 1.75 -14.01 -24.99
C PRO A 309 0.49 -14.75 -25.44
N GLY A 310 0.07 -15.75 -24.66
CA GLY A 310 -1.19 -16.44 -24.90
C GLY A 310 -2.38 -15.47 -24.83
N LEU A 311 -3.49 -15.82 -25.49
CA LEU A 311 -4.74 -15.07 -25.38
C LEU A 311 -5.17 -14.94 -23.90
N ASN A 312 -5.90 -13.89 -23.55
CA ASN A 312 -6.29 -13.60 -22.17
C ASN A 312 -6.93 -14.85 -21.50
N PRO A 313 -6.24 -15.50 -20.55
CA PRO A 313 -6.66 -16.79 -20.03
C PRO A 313 -7.96 -16.71 -19.22
N ALA A 314 -8.25 -15.54 -18.64
CA ALA A 314 -9.49 -15.31 -17.91
C ALA A 314 -10.70 -15.27 -18.87
N LEU A 315 -10.59 -14.56 -20.00
CA LEU A 315 -11.65 -14.58 -21.03
C LEU A 315 -11.86 -15.97 -21.64
N LEU A 316 -10.77 -16.71 -21.90
CA LEU A 316 -10.88 -18.09 -22.36
C LEU A 316 -11.57 -18.99 -21.32
N SER A 317 -11.23 -18.85 -20.04
CA SER A 317 -11.87 -19.59 -18.94
C SER A 317 -13.38 -19.33 -18.87
N LEU A 318 -13.81 -18.07 -19.07
CA LEU A 318 -15.24 -17.72 -19.10
C LEU A 318 -15.98 -18.34 -20.29
N MET A 319 -15.34 -18.39 -21.46
CA MET A 319 -15.90 -19.08 -22.64
C MET A 319 -16.01 -20.60 -22.39
N MET A 320 -14.94 -21.19 -21.85
CA MET A 320 -14.90 -22.63 -21.57
C MET A 320 -15.92 -23.07 -20.52
N GLY A 321 -16.24 -22.20 -19.56
CA GLY A 321 -17.26 -22.43 -18.53
C GLY A 321 -18.70 -22.16 -18.97
N ASP A 322 -18.97 -21.93 -20.26
CA ASP A 322 -20.30 -21.60 -20.80
C ASP A 322 -20.98 -20.40 -20.12
N LYS A 323 -20.19 -19.47 -19.53
CA LYS A 323 -20.71 -18.33 -18.77
C LYS A 323 -21.09 -17.13 -19.64
N LEU A 324 -20.53 -17.03 -20.85
CA LEU A 324 -20.65 -15.84 -21.72
C LEU A 324 -22.11 -15.50 -22.10
N THR A 325 -22.98 -16.50 -22.16
CA THR A 325 -24.39 -16.34 -22.55
C THR A 325 -25.34 -16.18 -21.36
N GLY A 326 -24.85 -16.29 -20.12
CA GLY A 326 -25.68 -16.03 -18.94
C GLY A 326 -26.15 -14.58 -18.92
N THR A 327 -27.38 -14.33 -18.46
CA THR A 327 -27.96 -12.97 -18.44
C THR A 327 -27.96 -12.36 -17.04
N ASP A 328 -27.86 -11.04 -16.98
CA ASP A 328 -28.06 -10.25 -15.76
C ASP A 328 -29.57 -10.07 -15.44
N SER A 329 -29.85 -9.30 -14.38
CA SER A 329 -31.22 -8.95 -13.96
C SER A 329 -32.05 -8.18 -15.00
N ARG A 330 -31.42 -7.65 -16.05
CA ARG A 330 -32.05 -6.91 -17.16
C ARG A 330 -32.13 -7.73 -18.45
N GLY A 331 -31.67 -8.98 -18.44
CA GLY A 331 -31.65 -9.85 -19.62
C GLY A 331 -30.45 -9.64 -20.54
N THR A 332 -29.43 -8.88 -20.12
CA THR A 332 -28.22 -8.62 -20.93
C THR A 332 -27.18 -9.70 -20.66
N THR A 333 -26.54 -10.23 -21.72
CA THR A 333 -25.58 -11.33 -21.56
C THR A 333 -24.27 -10.88 -20.91
N LEU A 334 -23.50 -11.82 -20.35
CA LEU A 334 -22.16 -11.53 -19.83
C LEU A 334 -21.25 -10.95 -20.92
N LEU A 335 -21.33 -11.49 -22.14
CA LEU A 335 -20.53 -11.01 -23.27
C LEU A 335 -20.89 -9.57 -23.65
N ASP A 336 -22.18 -9.24 -23.69
CA ASP A 336 -22.64 -7.87 -23.95
C ASP A 336 -22.19 -6.91 -22.85
N ASN A 337 -22.33 -7.31 -21.58
CA ASN A 337 -21.89 -6.49 -20.45
C ASN A 337 -20.36 -6.27 -20.43
N LEU A 338 -19.55 -7.28 -20.76
CA LEU A 338 -18.11 -7.13 -20.88
C LEU A 338 -17.72 -6.22 -22.05
N THR A 339 -18.44 -6.32 -23.16
CA THR A 339 -18.24 -5.45 -24.33
C THR A 339 -18.58 -4.00 -23.99
N ALA A 340 -19.71 -3.78 -23.30
CA ALA A 340 -20.11 -2.45 -22.82
C ALA A 340 -19.09 -1.88 -21.83
N LEU A 341 -18.68 -2.66 -20.81
CA LEU A 341 -17.67 -2.27 -19.83
C LEU A 341 -16.36 -1.85 -20.50
N ARG A 342 -15.94 -2.56 -21.55
CA ARG A 342 -14.71 -2.23 -22.26
C ARG A 342 -14.82 -0.96 -23.11
N GLY A 343 -15.98 -0.72 -23.69
CA GLY A 343 -16.24 0.47 -24.52
C GLY A 343 -16.66 1.72 -23.74
N GLN A 344 -16.91 1.61 -22.44
CA GLN A 344 -17.47 2.72 -21.67
C GLN A 344 -16.45 3.80 -21.31
N GLN A 345 -16.93 5.03 -21.21
CA GLN A 345 -16.19 6.13 -20.61
C GLN A 345 -16.11 5.93 -19.09
N ALA A 346 -14.88 5.92 -18.55
CA ALA A 346 -14.65 5.82 -17.11
C ALA A 346 -15.25 7.01 -16.35
N GLY A 347 -15.84 6.71 -15.19
CA GLY A 347 -16.19 7.70 -14.18
C GLY A 347 -14.97 8.34 -13.53
N GLN A 348 -15.20 9.43 -12.79
CA GLN A 348 -14.12 10.15 -12.12
C GLN A 348 -13.36 9.23 -11.15
N GLY A 349 -12.04 9.10 -11.37
CA GLY A 349 -11.15 8.28 -10.55
C GLY A 349 -11.16 6.80 -10.91
N PHE A 350 -11.66 6.42 -12.09
CA PHE A 350 -11.50 5.09 -12.67
C PHE A 350 -10.61 5.14 -13.92
N ASP A 351 -9.97 4.02 -14.20
CA ASP A 351 -9.29 3.71 -15.46
C ASP A 351 -10.06 2.53 -16.07
N SER A 352 -10.72 2.75 -17.22
CA SER A 352 -11.61 1.74 -17.83
C SER A 352 -10.89 0.43 -18.13
N GLU A 353 -9.63 0.50 -18.59
CA GLU A 353 -8.86 -0.69 -18.95
C GLU A 353 -8.47 -1.46 -17.68
N LYS A 354 -7.98 -0.76 -16.64
CA LYS A 354 -7.68 -1.42 -15.36
C LYS A 354 -8.92 -2.04 -14.74
N LEU A 355 -10.05 -1.34 -14.72
CA LEU A 355 -11.30 -1.88 -14.19
C LEU A 355 -11.76 -3.12 -14.98
N PHE A 356 -11.67 -3.08 -16.31
CA PHE A 356 -11.98 -4.23 -17.16
C PHE A 356 -11.10 -5.44 -16.82
N GLN A 357 -9.78 -5.25 -16.69
CA GLN A 357 -8.85 -6.33 -16.33
C GLN A 357 -9.13 -6.88 -14.93
N GLU A 358 -9.43 -6.00 -13.96
CA GLU A 358 -9.81 -6.40 -12.60
C GLU A 358 -11.10 -7.24 -12.60
N VAL A 359 -12.13 -6.80 -13.34
CA VAL A 359 -13.43 -7.51 -13.47
C VAL A 359 -13.24 -8.87 -14.12
N VAL A 360 -12.54 -8.94 -15.25
CA VAL A 360 -12.27 -10.19 -15.97
C VAL A 360 -11.44 -11.16 -15.12
N GLY A 361 -10.41 -10.66 -14.45
CA GLY A 361 -9.60 -11.46 -13.52
C GLY A 361 -10.43 -12.01 -12.37
N LYS A 362 -11.31 -11.18 -11.78
CA LYS A 362 -12.21 -11.59 -10.69
C LYS A 362 -13.23 -12.63 -11.14
N LEU A 363 -13.78 -12.52 -12.34
CA LEU A 363 -14.73 -13.50 -12.88
C LEU A 363 -14.09 -14.87 -13.13
N ALA A 364 -12.85 -14.90 -13.62
CA ALA A 364 -12.13 -16.14 -13.83
C ALA A 364 -11.68 -16.78 -12.51
N PHE A 365 -11.39 -15.97 -11.49
CA PHE A 365 -10.90 -16.41 -10.18
C PHE A 365 -11.66 -15.71 -9.03
N PRO A 366 -12.95 -16.05 -8.80
CA PRO A 366 -13.84 -15.30 -7.90
C PRO A 366 -13.44 -15.40 -6.43
N VAL A 367 -12.95 -16.56 -6.01
CA VAL A 367 -12.39 -16.77 -4.66
C VAL A 367 -10.92 -16.37 -4.74
N GLY A 368 -10.54 -15.28 -4.08
CA GLY A 368 -9.25 -14.61 -4.25
C GLY A 368 -8.06 -15.57 -4.37
N GLY A 369 -7.25 -15.36 -5.41
CA GLY A 369 -5.98 -16.03 -5.59
C GLY A 369 -5.07 -15.84 -4.37
N LEU A 370 -4.32 -16.90 -4.06
CA LEU A 370 -3.21 -16.92 -3.09
C LEU A 370 -3.52 -16.22 -1.76
N GLY A 371 -4.35 -16.86 -0.95
CA GLY A 371 -4.32 -16.66 0.50
C GLY A 371 -2.95 -17.06 1.06
N LEU A 372 -1.97 -16.15 0.98
CA LEU A 372 -0.69 -16.26 1.68
C LEU A 372 -0.87 -16.29 3.22
N PHE A 373 -2.07 -16.00 3.70
CA PHE A 373 -2.49 -16.12 5.09
C PHE A 373 -3.68 -17.09 5.14
N GLY A 374 -3.44 -18.33 5.60
CA GLY A 374 -4.33 -19.49 5.51
C GLY A 374 -5.64 -19.44 6.32
N GLY A 375 -6.34 -18.31 6.35
CA GLY A 375 -7.69 -18.20 6.89
C GLY A 375 -8.74 -18.55 5.84
N LYS A 376 -9.66 -19.47 6.16
CA LYS A 376 -10.90 -19.66 5.40
C LYS A 376 -11.86 -18.50 5.72
N SER A 377 -11.66 -17.33 5.12
CA SER A 377 -12.68 -16.28 5.16
C SER A 377 -13.85 -16.69 4.26
N GLU A 378 -15.08 -16.42 4.70
CA GLU A 378 -16.25 -16.58 3.83
C GLU A 378 -16.12 -15.63 2.62
N PRO A 379 -16.50 -16.08 1.40
CA PRO A 379 -16.46 -15.22 0.23
C PRO A 379 -17.37 -14.01 0.44
N SER A 380 -16.90 -12.83 0.04
CA SER A 380 -17.70 -11.61 0.12
C SER A 380 -18.95 -11.72 -0.78
N PRO A 381 -19.99 -10.91 -0.56
CA PRO A 381 -21.16 -10.87 -1.45
C PRO A 381 -20.78 -10.64 -2.92
N LEU A 382 -19.74 -9.85 -3.19
CA LEU A 382 -19.28 -9.59 -4.56
C LEU A 382 -18.53 -10.79 -5.16
N ASP A 383 -17.79 -11.55 -4.35
CA ASP A 383 -17.16 -12.82 -4.78
C ASP A 383 -18.21 -13.84 -5.18
N ARG A 384 -19.26 -13.96 -4.36
CA ARG A 384 -20.41 -14.81 -4.67
C ARG A 384 -21.14 -14.33 -5.92
N LEU A 385 -21.33 -13.02 -6.08
CA LEU A 385 -21.93 -12.46 -7.29
C LEU A 385 -21.11 -12.79 -8.54
N ALA A 386 -19.79 -12.61 -8.50
CA ALA A 386 -18.90 -12.97 -9.62
C ALA A 386 -18.95 -14.48 -9.94
N GLN A 387 -19.16 -15.32 -8.93
CA GLN A 387 -19.24 -16.77 -9.08
C GLN A 387 -20.60 -17.24 -9.62
N GLU A 388 -21.69 -16.79 -9.01
CA GLU A 388 -23.05 -17.28 -9.19
C GLU A 388 -23.83 -16.51 -10.27
N GLN A 389 -23.60 -15.20 -10.38
CA GLN A 389 -24.29 -14.30 -11.33
C GLN A 389 -23.28 -13.38 -12.02
N PRO A 390 -22.35 -13.92 -12.83
CA PRO A 390 -21.24 -13.18 -13.40
C PRO A 390 -21.69 -11.98 -14.25
N SER A 391 -22.80 -12.11 -14.98
CA SER A 391 -23.35 -11.03 -15.81
C SER A 391 -23.81 -9.84 -14.97
N GLU A 392 -24.45 -10.12 -13.83
CA GLU A 392 -24.89 -9.12 -12.87
C GLU A 392 -23.69 -8.42 -12.21
N PHE A 393 -22.65 -9.18 -11.87
CA PHE A 393 -21.39 -8.60 -11.38
C PHE A 393 -20.78 -7.59 -12.36
N VAL A 394 -20.69 -7.92 -13.65
CA VAL A 394 -20.17 -6.99 -14.66
C VAL A 394 -21.07 -5.78 -14.82
N ARG A 395 -22.40 -5.95 -14.80
CA ARG A 395 -23.36 -4.85 -14.88
C ARG A 395 -23.16 -3.84 -13.76
N LEU A 396 -22.97 -4.31 -12.53
CA LEU A 396 -22.70 -3.45 -11.37
C LEU A 396 -21.35 -2.72 -11.49
N ALA A 397 -20.31 -3.43 -11.92
CA ALA A 397 -19.00 -2.84 -12.11
C ALA A 397 -19.00 -1.78 -13.23
N ALA A 398 -19.71 -2.04 -14.33
CA ALA A 398 -19.91 -1.12 -15.43
C ALA A 398 -20.65 0.15 -14.98
N GLY A 399 -21.82 0.00 -14.32
CA GLY A 399 -22.61 1.13 -13.85
C GLY A 399 -21.88 2.03 -12.85
N LEU A 400 -21.25 1.44 -11.83
CA LEU A 400 -20.52 2.18 -10.80
C LEU A 400 -19.16 2.72 -11.27
N GLY A 401 -18.52 2.06 -12.23
CA GLY A 401 -17.26 2.51 -12.84
C GLY A 401 -17.43 3.45 -14.03
N GLY A 402 -18.64 3.61 -14.55
CA GLY A 402 -18.97 4.46 -15.70
C GLY A 402 -19.10 5.94 -15.34
N SER A 403 -19.33 6.79 -16.35
CA SER A 403 -19.40 8.25 -16.20
C SER A 403 -20.51 8.74 -15.26
N GLU A 404 -21.64 8.02 -15.18
CA GLU A 404 -22.71 8.34 -14.24
C GLU A 404 -22.34 7.95 -12.81
N GLY A 405 -21.55 6.88 -12.64
CA GLY A 405 -21.14 6.35 -11.34
C GLY A 405 -22.31 5.83 -10.50
N LYS A 406 -23.37 5.32 -11.15
CA LYS A 406 -24.59 4.84 -10.47
C LYS A 406 -25.05 3.52 -11.06
N VAL A 407 -25.71 2.72 -10.23
CA VAL A 407 -26.36 1.49 -10.69
C VAL A 407 -27.59 1.17 -9.85
N GLU A 408 -28.65 0.71 -10.50
CA GLU A 408 -29.83 0.15 -9.83
C GLU A 408 -29.57 -1.31 -9.49
N LEU A 409 -29.86 -1.75 -8.27
CA LEU A 409 -29.72 -3.11 -7.77
C LEU A 409 -30.96 -3.97 -8.07
N ALA A 410 -30.89 -5.27 -7.82
CA ALA A 410 -31.98 -6.21 -8.08
C ALA A 410 -33.25 -5.91 -7.26
N ASN A 411 -33.10 -5.25 -6.10
CA ASN A 411 -34.22 -4.80 -5.27
C ASN A 411 -34.82 -3.45 -5.69
N GLY A 412 -34.30 -2.81 -6.75
CA GLY A 412 -34.72 -1.49 -7.23
C GLY A 412 -34.00 -0.30 -6.58
N ASP A 413 -33.14 -0.53 -5.59
CA ASP A 413 -32.37 0.54 -4.96
C ASP A 413 -31.30 1.07 -5.92
N THR A 414 -31.01 2.37 -5.87
CA THR A 414 -29.89 2.96 -6.61
C THR A 414 -28.68 3.16 -5.71
N VAL A 415 -27.53 2.65 -6.14
CA VAL A 415 -26.23 2.87 -5.50
C VAL A 415 -25.42 3.87 -6.32
N GLU A 416 -24.79 4.81 -5.64
CA GLU A 416 -23.83 5.74 -6.23
C GLU A 416 -22.41 5.43 -5.76
N VAL A 417 -21.44 5.60 -6.64
CA VAL A 417 -20.04 5.39 -6.32
C VAL A 417 -19.55 6.50 -5.39
N GLY A 418 -18.94 6.11 -4.26
CA GLY A 418 -18.36 7.06 -3.33
C GLY A 418 -17.23 7.89 -3.98
N PRO A 419 -16.86 9.06 -3.43
CA PRO A 419 -15.77 9.87 -3.95
C PRO A 419 -14.45 9.09 -3.99
N PRO A 420 -13.50 9.46 -4.86
CA PRO A 420 -12.18 8.82 -4.88
C PRO A 420 -11.54 8.93 -3.49
N ASN A 421 -11.05 7.82 -2.95
CA ASN A 421 -10.35 7.85 -1.67
C ASN A 421 -9.03 8.64 -1.87
N PRO A 422 -8.80 9.76 -1.15
CA PRO A 422 -7.59 10.57 -1.32
C PRO A 422 -6.30 9.81 -0.96
N LEU A 423 -6.40 8.75 -0.15
CA LEU A 423 -5.27 7.87 0.17
C LEU A 423 -4.92 6.88 -0.96
N GLY A 424 -5.75 6.80 -2.00
CA GLY A 424 -5.53 5.96 -3.19
C GLY A 424 -4.28 6.33 -4.00
N MET A 425 -3.68 7.51 -3.78
CA MET A 425 -2.38 7.88 -4.40
C MET A 425 -1.23 6.97 -4.00
N PHE A 426 -1.34 6.21 -2.90
CA PHE A 426 -0.27 5.33 -2.40
C PHE A 426 -0.52 3.83 -2.67
N GLY A 427 -1.29 3.50 -3.72
CA GLY A 427 -1.34 2.13 -4.26
C GLY A 427 -2.37 1.18 -3.64
N GLY A 428 -3.41 1.70 -2.97
CA GLY A 428 -4.31 0.89 -2.13
C GLY A 428 -5.79 0.76 -2.54
N GLY A 429 -6.22 1.21 -3.72
CA GLY A 429 -7.63 1.09 -4.09
C GLY A 429 -7.82 0.72 -5.56
N SER A 430 -7.88 -0.57 -5.87
CA SER A 430 -8.37 -1.04 -7.16
C SER A 430 -9.77 -0.45 -7.46
N GLY A 431 -10.13 -0.32 -8.74
CA GLY A 431 -11.46 0.14 -9.12
C GLY A 431 -12.55 -0.73 -8.48
N LEU A 432 -12.35 -2.05 -8.48
CA LEU A 432 -13.21 -2.99 -7.79
C LEU A 432 -13.29 -2.77 -6.27
N SER A 433 -12.20 -2.39 -5.60
CA SER A 433 -12.24 -2.10 -4.16
C SER A 433 -13.15 -0.91 -3.85
N ARG A 434 -13.13 0.12 -4.69
CA ARG A 434 -14.02 1.29 -4.54
C ARG A 434 -15.48 0.94 -4.80
N ILE A 435 -15.74 0.09 -5.80
CA ILE A 435 -17.08 -0.45 -6.07
C ILE A 435 -17.58 -1.27 -4.87
N GLN A 436 -16.76 -2.18 -4.36
CA GLN A 436 -17.05 -2.97 -3.17
C GLN A 436 -17.37 -2.07 -1.97
N GLN A 437 -16.57 -1.03 -1.73
CA GLN A 437 -16.79 -0.09 -0.65
C GLN A 437 -18.12 0.64 -0.81
N SER A 438 -18.48 1.06 -2.03
CA SER A 438 -19.74 1.76 -2.30
C SER A 438 -20.95 0.85 -2.05
N LEU A 439 -20.88 -0.41 -2.50
CA LEU A 439 -21.90 -1.43 -2.24
C LEU A 439 -22.03 -1.75 -0.75
N ASN A 440 -20.89 -1.87 -0.04
CA ASN A 440 -20.88 -2.08 1.40
C ASN A 440 -21.52 -0.89 2.12
N ASN A 441 -21.13 0.35 1.79
CA ASN A 441 -21.68 1.56 2.39
C ASN A 441 -23.19 1.66 2.14
N HIS A 442 -23.67 1.27 0.95
CA HIS A 442 -25.11 1.21 0.68
C HIS A 442 -25.80 0.20 1.59
N GLY A 443 -25.29 -1.04 1.67
CA GLY A 443 -25.81 -2.06 2.58
C GLY A 443 -25.74 -1.68 4.07
N GLN A 444 -24.80 -0.79 4.45
CA GLN A 444 -24.67 -0.27 5.82
C GLN A 444 -25.68 0.82 6.15
N ASN A 445 -26.03 1.67 5.17
CA ASN A 445 -26.88 2.84 5.35
C ASN A 445 -28.35 2.58 5.00
N ALA A 446 -28.65 1.51 4.25
CA ALA A 446 -30.02 1.14 3.92
C ALA A 446 -30.79 0.75 5.20
N PRO A 447 -32.00 1.31 5.43
CA PRO A 447 -32.85 0.86 6.52
C PRO A 447 -33.21 -0.63 6.32
N PRO A 448 -33.32 -1.42 7.40
CA PRO A 448 -33.70 -2.81 7.26
C PRO A 448 -35.08 -2.94 6.62
N SER A 449 -35.20 -3.83 5.63
CA SER A 449 -36.47 -4.12 4.99
C SER A 449 -37.42 -4.83 5.95
N GLN A 450 -38.73 -4.73 5.71
CA GLN A 450 -39.72 -5.45 6.51
C GLN A 450 -39.45 -6.97 6.51
N ALA A 451 -39.05 -7.53 5.37
CA ALA A 451 -38.69 -8.95 5.26
C ALA A 451 -37.49 -9.33 6.13
N GLN A 452 -36.50 -8.45 6.27
CA GLN A 452 -35.38 -8.65 7.19
C GLN A 452 -35.83 -8.59 8.65
N LEU A 453 -36.65 -7.60 9.01
CA LEU A 453 -37.20 -7.51 10.36
C LEU A 453 -38.05 -8.75 10.71
N ASP A 454 -38.85 -9.25 9.77
CA ASP A 454 -39.65 -10.46 9.94
C ASP A 454 -38.78 -11.72 10.06
N SER A 455 -37.70 -11.81 9.26
CA SER A 455 -36.72 -12.89 9.37
C SER A 455 -35.98 -12.88 10.71
N LEU A 456 -35.62 -11.70 11.21
CA LEU A 456 -35.03 -11.54 12.54
C LEU A 456 -36.02 -11.94 13.65
N ARG A 457 -37.30 -11.54 13.55
CA ARG A 457 -38.36 -12.00 14.47
C ARG A 457 -38.50 -13.52 14.45
N GLN A 458 -38.48 -14.14 13.28
CA GLN A 458 -38.55 -15.59 13.13
C GLN A 458 -37.33 -16.27 13.77
N ALA A 459 -36.13 -15.72 13.56
CA ALA A 459 -34.91 -16.25 14.15
C ALA A 459 -34.86 -16.09 15.68
N ILE A 460 -35.38 -14.98 16.23
CA ILE A 460 -35.57 -14.80 17.67
C ILE A 460 -36.59 -15.82 18.21
N GLY A 461 -37.70 -16.02 17.48
CA GLY A 461 -38.77 -16.95 17.83
C GLY A 461 -38.35 -18.43 17.83
N ALA A 462 -37.26 -18.77 17.13
CA ALA A 462 -36.74 -20.14 17.07
C ALA A 462 -36.04 -20.59 18.37
N ASP A 463 -35.53 -19.68 19.20
CA ASP A 463 -35.03 -19.98 20.55
C ASP A 463 -36.07 -19.54 21.60
N PRO A 464 -36.67 -20.48 22.38
CA PRO A 464 -37.73 -20.14 23.33
C PRO A 464 -37.33 -19.10 24.39
N LYS A 465 -36.06 -19.08 24.82
CA LYS A 465 -35.59 -18.13 25.85
C LYS A 465 -35.45 -16.73 25.26
N SER A 466 -34.91 -16.63 24.06
CA SER A 466 -34.83 -15.36 23.32
C SER A 466 -36.23 -14.83 22.97
N ALA A 467 -37.16 -15.71 22.58
CA ALA A 467 -38.55 -15.33 22.32
C ALA A 467 -39.23 -14.77 23.58
N GLU A 468 -39.07 -15.43 24.73
CA GLU A 468 -39.61 -14.97 26.01
C GLU A 468 -38.98 -13.63 26.44
N ALA A 469 -37.66 -13.49 26.31
CA ALA A 469 -36.95 -12.26 26.65
C ALA A 469 -37.35 -11.10 25.74
N PHE A 470 -37.47 -11.34 24.43
CA PHE A 470 -37.92 -10.34 23.46
C PHE A 470 -39.37 -9.88 23.73
N ALA A 471 -40.26 -10.81 24.11
CA ALA A 471 -41.64 -10.48 24.46
C ALA A 471 -41.77 -9.61 25.72
N LYS A 472 -40.75 -9.58 26.59
CA LYS A 472 -40.71 -8.70 27.78
C LYS A 472 -40.33 -7.25 27.45
N LEU A 473 -39.76 -7.00 26.27
CA LEU A 473 -39.46 -5.66 25.78
C LEU A 473 -40.76 -4.95 25.35
N SER A 474 -40.84 -3.63 25.55
CA SER A 474 -41.93 -2.82 24.99
C SER A 474 -41.91 -2.86 23.45
N PRO A 475 -43.02 -2.57 22.75
CA PRO A 475 -43.03 -2.52 21.29
C PRO A 475 -41.93 -1.62 20.69
N GLU A 476 -41.66 -0.48 21.32
CA GLU A 476 -40.60 0.44 20.90
C GLU A 476 -39.20 -0.17 21.10
N GLN A 477 -38.98 -0.85 22.22
CA GLN A 477 -37.73 -1.55 22.52
C GLN A 477 -37.50 -2.76 21.59
N GLN A 478 -38.58 -3.48 21.23
CA GLN A 478 -38.53 -4.55 20.24
C GLN A 478 -38.09 -4.02 18.88
N GLU A 479 -38.63 -2.87 18.45
CA GLU A 479 -38.22 -2.24 17.19
C GLU A 479 -36.76 -1.76 17.24
N GLN A 480 -36.34 -1.13 18.34
CA GLN A 480 -34.95 -0.72 18.55
C GLN A 480 -33.99 -1.92 18.51
N PHE A 481 -34.33 -3.02 19.18
CA PHE A 481 -33.55 -4.25 19.16
C PHE A 481 -33.42 -4.82 17.74
N LEU A 482 -34.53 -4.88 16.98
CA LEU A 482 -34.49 -5.39 15.60
C LEU A 482 -33.64 -4.50 14.69
N ARG A 483 -33.71 -3.17 14.85
CA ARG A 483 -32.84 -2.24 14.13
C ARG A 483 -31.37 -2.42 14.50
N LEU A 484 -31.07 -2.65 15.78
CA LEU A 484 -29.71 -2.93 16.25
C LEU A 484 -29.18 -4.25 15.69
N ALA A 485 -30.00 -5.30 15.71
CA ALA A 485 -29.67 -6.60 15.13
C ALA A 485 -29.37 -6.50 13.63
N ALA A 486 -30.13 -5.68 12.90
CA ALA A 486 -29.92 -5.42 11.48
C ALA A 486 -28.64 -4.62 11.17
N ARG A 487 -28.05 -3.92 12.16
CA ARG A 487 -26.79 -3.17 12.00
C ARG A 487 -25.54 -4.03 12.18
N THR A 488 -25.68 -5.28 12.63
CA THR A 488 -24.53 -6.17 12.82
C THR A 488 -23.85 -6.51 11.48
N PRO A 489 -22.53 -6.76 11.45
CA PRO A 489 -21.82 -7.07 10.20
C PRO A 489 -22.42 -8.23 9.40
N ALA A 490 -22.87 -9.28 10.10
CA ALA A 490 -23.47 -10.46 9.50
C ALA A 490 -24.83 -10.14 8.83
N ALA A 491 -25.73 -9.46 9.56
CA ALA A 491 -27.00 -9.00 9.01
C ALA A 491 -26.82 -8.07 7.79
N ARG A 492 -25.77 -7.24 7.77
CA ARG A 492 -25.48 -6.38 6.61
C ARG A 492 -24.97 -7.12 5.40
N GLN A 493 -24.17 -8.16 5.58
CA GLN A 493 -23.80 -9.03 4.47
C GLN A 493 -25.04 -9.71 3.90
N ASP A 494 -25.98 -10.14 4.75
CA ASP A 494 -27.27 -10.68 4.32
C ASP A 494 -28.11 -9.61 3.60
N ASN A 495 -28.12 -8.36 4.08
CA ASN A 495 -28.82 -7.24 3.45
C ASN A 495 -28.25 -6.92 2.07
N LEU A 496 -26.92 -6.81 1.96
CA LEU A 496 -26.26 -6.58 0.69
C LEU A 496 -26.51 -7.74 -0.27
N SER A 497 -26.42 -8.97 0.20
CA SER A 497 -26.68 -10.16 -0.63
C SER A 497 -28.12 -10.16 -1.15
N SER A 498 -29.08 -9.81 -0.31
CA SER A 498 -30.49 -9.66 -0.69
C SER A 498 -30.68 -8.54 -1.73
N ALA A 499 -30.05 -7.39 -1.52
CA ALA A 499 -30.10 -6.27 -2.46
C ALA A 499 -29.49 -6.63 -3.82
N LEU A 500 -28.45 -7.47 -3.81
CA LEU A 500 -27.80 -8.03 -5.00
C LEU A 500 -28.56 -9.21 -5.61
N GLY A 501 -29.70 -9.63 -5.06
CA GLY A 501 -30.48 -10.76 -5.57
C GLY A 501 -29.78 -12.12 -5.40
N LEU A 502 -28.82 -12.23 -4.48
CA LEU A 502 -28.15 -13.48 -4.15
C LEU A 502 -29.02 -14.31 -3.19
N PRO A 503 -29.14 -15.63 -3.39
CA PRO A 503 -29.86 -16.48 -2.46
C PRO A 503 -29.18 -16.48 -1.09
N THR A 504 -29.88 -15.97 -0.09
CA THR A 504 -29.46 -16.12 1.32
C THR A 504 -29.94 -17.48 1.80
N ASN A 505 -29.12 -18.53 1.62
CA ASN A 505 -29.41 -19.86 2.16
C ASN A 505 -29.32 -19.92 3.70
N ARG A 506 -29.13 -18.78 4.36
CA ARG A 506 -29.12 -18.66 5.82
C ARG A 506 -30.32 -17.81 6.26
N PRO A 507 -31.06 -18.23 7.32
CA PRO A 507 -31.95 -17.30 8.01
C PRO A 507 -31.11 -16.10 8.47
N ALA A 508 -31.71 -14.89 8.46
CA ALA A 508 -31.04 -13.66 8.86
C ALA A 508 -30.18 -13.90 10.10
N SER A 509 -28.87 -13.76 9.94
CA SER A 509 -27.91 -14.18 10.95
C SER A 509 -27.91 -13.17 12.11
N LEU A 510 -28.66 -13.51 13.16
CA LEU A 510 -28.54 -12.81 14.43
C LEU A 510 -27.13 -13.01 14.98
N SER A 511 -26.48 -11.91 15.37
CA SER A 511 -25.22 -11.98 16.11
C SER A 511 -25.40 -12.89 17.34
N PRO A 512 -24.58 -13.95 17.50
CA PRO A 512 -24.63 -14.82 18.67
C PRO A 512 -24.50 -14.03 19.98
N ASP A 513 -23.65 -13.01 19.98
CA ASP A 513 -23.38 -12.14 21.13
C ASP A 513 -24.61 -11.30 21.48
N LEU A 514 -25.29 -10.72 20.46
CA LEU A 514 -26.51 -9.96 20.68
C LEU A 514 -27.65 -10.84 21.20
N MET A 515 -27.72 -12.08 20.71
CA MET A 515 -28.68 -13.09 21.19
C MET A 515 -28.38 -13.52 22.62
N ALA A 516 -27.10 -13.65 23.00
CA ALA A 516 -26.71 -13.95 24.37
C ALA A 516 -27.16 -12.84 25.33
N LEU A 517 -26.96 -11.56 24.96
CA LEU A 517 -27.43 -10.42 25.76
C LEU A 517 -28.95 -10.40 25.94
N LEU A 518 -29.70 -10.68 24.86
CA LEU A 518 -31.15 -10.79 24.92
C LEU A 518 -31.57 -11.95 25.84
N LYS A 519 -30.99 -13.13 25.64
CA LYS A 519 -31.29 -14.37 26.36
C LYS A 519 -31.02 -14.28 27.86
N ASP A 520 -29.97 -13.57 28.23
CA ASP A 520 -29.59 -13.31 29.62
C ASP A 520 -30.47 -12.23 30.28
N GLY A 521 -31.39 -11.60 29.55
CA GLY A 521 -32.23 -10.51 30.04
C GLY A 521 -31.44 -9.23 30.34
N LYS A 522 -30.25 -9.07 29.76
CA LYS A 522 -29.37 -7.91 29.97
C LYS A 522 -29.74 -6.69 29.14
N MET A 523 -30.67 -6.85 28.18
CA MET A 523 -31.14 -5.77 27.30
C MET A 523 -32.12 -4.83 28.01
N SER A 524 -31.60 -3.85 28.75
CA SER A 524 -32.38 -2.75 29.31
C SER A 524 -32.67 -1.66 28.25
N PRO A 525 -33.71 -0.83 28.42
CA PRO A 525 -33.95 0.32 27.54
C PRO A 525 -32.73 1.25 27.38
N GLU A 526 -32.04 1.55 28.48
CA GLU A 526 -30.85 2.40 28.47
C GLU A 526 -29.70 1.77 27.68
N LEU A 527 -29.51 0.45 27.82
CA LEU A 527 -28.51 -0.26 27.03
C LEU A 527 -28.85 -0.25 25.53
N LEU A 528 -30.12 -0.47 25.16
CA LEU A 528 -30.56 -0.42 23.77
C LEU A 528 -30.36 0.96 23.15
N GLU A 529 -30.69 2.02 23.89
CA GLU A 529 -30.47 3.40 23.47
C GLU A 529 -28.98 3.69 23.25
N ASN A 530 -28.14 3.32 24.22
CA ASN A 530 -26.69 3.56 24.15
C ASN A 530 -26.02 2.74 23.04
N LEU A 531 -26.39 1.47 22.84
CA LEU A 531 -25.92 0.66 21.72
C LEU A 531 -26.38 1.25 20.37
N GLY A 532 -27.60 1.78 20.31
CA GLY A 532 -28.11 2.49 19.13
C GLY A 532 -27.32 3.75 18.80
N ALA A 533 -26.79 4.44 19.81
CA ALA A 533 -26.00 5.67 19.67
C ALA A 533 -24.56 5.43 19.17
N ILE A 534 -24.03 4.21 19.25
CA ILE A 534 -22.70 3.88 18.73
C ILE A 534 -22.71 4.05 17.20
N ARG A 535 -21.88 4.97 16.70
CA ARG A 535 -21.83 5.36 15.28
C ARG A 535 -20.99 4.41 14.43
N SER A 536 -19.92 3.86 15.00
CA SER A 536 -19.03 2.93 14.32
C SER A 536 -19.53 1.50 14.51
N ASP A 537 -19.71 0.77 13.41
CA ASP A 537 -20.27 -0.58 13.50
C ASP A 537 -19.24 -1.64 13.90
N SER A 538 -17.95 -1.38 13.67
CA SER A 538 -16.89 -2.17 14.30
C SER A 538 -16.92 -1.99 15.80
N ALA A 539 -17.03 -0.73 16.27
CA ALA A 539 -17.18 -0.44 17.69
C ALA A 539 -18.45 -1.07 18.28
N LEU A 540 -19.56 -1.07 17.54
CA LEU A 540 -20.80 -1.73 17.96
C LEU A 540 -20.61 -3.25 18.09
N GLY A 541 -20.02 -3.89 17.07
CA GLY A 541 -19.75 -5.33 17.09
C GLY A 541 -18.86 -5.74 18.26
N ASP A 542 -17.79 -4.98 18.49
CA ASP A 542 -16.86 -5.21 19.60
C ASP A 542 -17.54 -4.97 20.95
N THR A 543 -18.33 -3.90 21.09
CA THR A 543 -19.08 -3.59 22.32
C THR A 543 -20.06 -4.71 22.65
N VAL A 544 -20.84 -5.17 21.67
CA VAL A 544 -21.80 -6.27 21.85
C VAL A 544 -21.09 -7.55 22.27
N ARG A 545 -19.93 -7.86 21.66
CA ARG A 545 -19.10 -9.01 22.02
C ARG A 545 -18.57 -8.92 23.45
N VAL A 546 -18.01 -7.77 23.84
CA VAL A 546 -17.49 -7.54 25.20
C VAL A 546 -18.60 -7.65 26.24
N LEU A 547 -19.78 -7.10 25.96
CA LEU A 547 -20.94 -7.20 26.85
C LEU A 547 -21.47 -8.64 26.98
N ALA A 548 -21.44 -9.41 25.90
CA ALA A 548 -21.87 -10.81 25.90
C ALA A 548 -20.86 -11.71 26.62
N HIS A 549 -19.57 -11.41 26.49
CA HIS A 549 -18.47 -12.22 26.98
C HIS A 549 -17.43 -11.38 27.76
N PRO A 550 -17.80 -10.78 28.91
CA PRO A 550 -16.90 -9.89 29.66
C PRO A 550 -15.69 -10.62 30.27
N ASP A 551 -15.69 -11.95 30.28
CA ASP A 551 -14.57 -12.79 30.73
C ASP A 551 -13.65 -13.25 29.57
N GLN A 552 -13.99 -12.92 28.31
CA GLN A 552 -13.22 -13.27 27.12
C GLN A 552 -12.97 -12.03 26.25
N PRO A 553 -12.22 -11.04 26.74
CA PRO A 553 -11.90 -9.86 25.95
C PRO A 553 -11.17 -10.25 24.66
N GLY A 554 -11.66 -9.76 23.51
CA GLY A 554 -10.91 -9.84 22.26
C GLY A 554 -9.60 -9.04 22.35
N ASP A 555 -8.68 -9.31 21.43
CA ASP A 555 -7.43 -8.56 21.29
C ASP A 555 -7.74 -7.06 21.13
N GLY A 556 -7.30 -6.22 22.08
CA GLY A 556 -7.50 -4.76 22.05
C GLY A 556 -8.34 -4.17 23.19
N TRP A 557 -9.09 -4.97 23.96
CA TRP A 557 -9.97 -4.50 25.05
C TRP A 557 -9.48 -4.86 26.46
N GLN A 558 -8.17 -5.02 26.64
CA GLN A 558 -7.53 -5.59 27.84
C GLN A 558 -7.56 -4.71 29.10
N SER A 559 -8.32 -3.61 29.12
CA SER A 559 -8.49 -2.85 30.37
C SER A 559 -9.43 -3.62 31.31
N THR A 560 -8.86 -4.14 32.41
CA THR A 560 -9.60 -4.80 33.51
C THR A 560 -10.75 -3.93 34.03
N GLU A 561 -10.60 -2.60 34.05
CA GLU A 561 -11.66 -1.66 34.41
C GLU A 561 -12.82 -1.64 33.41
N LEU A 562 -12.53 -1.62 32.11
CA LEU A 562 -13.59 -1.60 31.11
C LEU A 562 -14.36 -2.91 31.06
N LEU A 563 -13.68 -4.03 31.26
CA LEU A 563 -14.35 -5.34 31.36
C LEU A 563 -15.17 -5.46 32.63
N LYS A 564 -14.67 -4.89 33.74
CA LYS A 564 -15.44 -4.76 34.97
C LYS A 564 -16.65 -3.85 34.77
N LEU A 565 -16.50 -2.71 34.10
CA LEU A 565 -17.61 -1.81 33.80
C LEU A 565 -18.64 -2.45 32.88
N ALA A 566 -18.21 -3.14 31.82
CA ALA A 566 -19.07 -3.90 30.92
C ALA A 566 -19.89 -4.97 31.67
N ARG A 567 -19.30 -5.59 32.70
CA ARG A 567 -19.94 -6.59 33.55
C ARG A 567 -20.90 -5.97 34.57
N ASP A 568 -20.46 -4.93 35.27
CA ASP A 568 -21.16 -4.36 36.43
C ASP A 568 -22.22 -3.32 36.00
N ASN A 569 -21.98 -2.59 34.92
CA ASN A 569 -22.86 -1.57 34.37
C ASN A 569 -22.78 -1.51 32.83
N PRO A 570 -23.43 -2.44 32.12
CA PRO A 570 -23.32 -2.57 30.67
C PRO A 570 -23.83 -1.34 29.90
N ALA A 571 -24.84 -0.64 30.44
CA ALA A 571 -25.39 0.56 29.82
C ALA A 571 -24.39 1.72 29.84
N GLU A 572 -23.73 1.95 30.97
CA GLU A 572 -22.68 2.98 31.10
C GLU A 572 -21.48 2.66 30.20
N TYR A 573 -21.09 1.40 30.10
CA TYR A 573 -20.03 0.99 29.17
C TYR A 573 -20.41 1.33 27.72
N ALA A 574 -21.61 0.96 27.27
CA ALA A 574 -22.09 1.29 25.92
C ALA A 574 -22.17 2.81 25.67
N ARG A 575 -22.60 3.60 26.68
CA ARG A 575 -22.62 5.06 26.60
C ARG A 575 -21.23 5.63 26.35
N LEU A 576 -20.25 5.19 27.13
CA LEU A 576 -18.86 5.63 26.99
C LEU A 576 -18.31 5.32 25.60
N VAL A 577 -18.62 4.15 25.04
CA VAL A 577 -18.23 3.81 23.67
C VAL A 577 -18.95 4.68 22.62
N ALA A 578 -20.23 5.00 22.84
CA ALA A 578 -21.00 5.85 21.93
C ALA A 578 -20.50 7.30 21.88
N GLU A 579 -19.90 7.79 22.97
CA GLU A 579 -19.27 9.11 23.06
C GLU A 579 -17.88 9.18 22.39
N LEU A 580 -17.31 8.04 22.01
CA LEU A 580 -16.00 7.99 21.38
C LEU A 580 -16.03 8.53 19.93
N PRO A 581 -14.94 9.16 19.45
CA PRO A 581 -14.84 9.60 18.07
C PRO A 581 -14.89 8.40 17.09
N PRO A 582 -15.81 8.38 16.12
CA PRO A 582 -16.02 7.22 15.26
C PRO A 582 -14.85 6.91 14.32
N ASP A 583 -14.02 7.91 13.99
CA ASP A 583 -12.93 7.82 13.03
C ASP A 583 -11.55 7.59 13.69
N ASP A 584 -11.53 7.35 15.01
CA ASP A 584 -10.30 7.09 15.74
C ASP A 584 -9.94 5.59 15.63
N PRO A 585 -8.84 5.22 14.95
CA PRO A 585 -8.49 3.82 14.72
C PRO A 585 -7.95 3.11 15.98
N ARG A 586 -7.72 3.85 17.08
CA ARG A 586 -7.17 3.30 18.32
C ARG A 586 -8.20 2.39 19.02
N PRO A 587 -7.78 1.40 19.81
CA PRO A 587 -8.72 0.58 20.59
C PRO A 587 -9.54 1.48 21.53
N PRO A 588 -10.84 1.22 21.74
CA PRO A 588 -11.68 2.11 22.54
C PRO A 588 -11.22 2.29 23.99
N ALA A 589 -10.48 1.32 24.56
CA ALA A 589 -9.83 1.48 25.86
C ALA A 589 -8.83 2.65 25.87
N GLU A 590 -8.04 2.76 24.80
CA GLU A 590 -7.10 3.87 24.61
C GLU A 590 -7.85 5.18 24.33
N GLN A 591 -8.92 5.15 23.53
CA GLN A 591 -9.74 6.32 23.27
C GLN A 591 -10.39 6.88 24.55
N LEU A 592 -10.93 6.00 25.41
CA LEU A 592 -11.52 6.39 26.69
C LEU A 592 -10.46 6.94 27.65
N LYS A 593 -9.28 6.29 27.73
CA LYS A 593 -8.14 6.82 28.50
C LYS A 593 -7.78 8.23 28.03
N ARG A 594 -7.72 8.45 26.72
CA ARG A 594 -7.45 9.77 26.14
C ARG A 594 -8.54 10.79 26.43
N ALA A 595 -9.83 10.42 26.34
CA ALA A 595 -10.95 11.29 26.69
C ALA A 595 -10.92 11.71 28.16
N LYS A 596 -10.62 10.75 29.07
CA LYS A 596 -10.42 11.00 30.50
C LYS A 596 -9.27 11.98 30.76
N LEU A 597 -8.11 11.76 30.13
CA LEU A 597 -6.94 12.63 30.27
C LEU A 597 -7.20 14.03 29.69
N GLN A 598 -7.89 14.12 28.54
CA GLN A 598 -8.29 15.40 27.96
C GLN A 598 -9.21 16.17 28.90
N GLY A 599 -10.24 15.51 29.44
CA GLY A 599 -11.15 16.14 30.41
C GLY A 599 -10.45 16.59 31.69
N ALA A 600 -9.46 15.82 32.16
CA ALA A 600 -8.63 16.20 33.31
C ALA A 600 -7.76 17.42 33.01
N LEU A 601 -7.15 17.46 31.82
CA LEU A 601 -6.33 18.59 31.36
C LEU A 601 -7.17 19.87 31.24
N ASP A 602 -8.34 19.80 30.59
CA ASP A 602 -9.23 20.95 30.36
C ASP A 602 -9.75 21.57 31.67
N ARG A 603 -10.00 20.74 32.69
CA ARG A 603 -10.53 21.18 33.99
C ARG A 603 -9.46 21.35 35.05
N SER A 604 -8.20 21.05 34.74
CA SER A 604 -7.10 20.94 35.72
C SER A 604 -7.45 20.01 36.92
N GLY A 605 -8.22 18.97 36.64
CA GLY A 605 -8.81 18.03 37.60
C GLY A 605 -7.99 16.75 37.79
N THR A 606 -8.41 15.95 38.76
CA THR A 606 -7.88 14.60 38.99
C THR A 606 -8.75 13.57 38.27
N VAL A 607 -8.13 12.56 37.67
CA VAL A 607 -8.80 11.44 37.00
C VAL A 607 -8.15 10.10 37.33
N SER A 608 -8.96 9.07 37.50
CA SER A 608 -8.52 7.69 37.65
C SER A 608 -8.26 7.06 36.27
N VAL A 609 -7.06 6.54 36.07
CA VAL A 609 -6.62 5.89 34.83
C VAL A 609 -5.97 4.55 35.14
N THR A 610 -6.36 3.50 34.42
CA THR A 610 -5.67 2.20 34.47
C THR A 610 -4.45 2.24 33.55
N ASN A 611 -3.30 1.80 34.07
CA ASN A 611 -2.09 1.64 33.27
C ASN A 611 -2.06 0.29 32.51
N SER A 612 -1.06 0.08 31.64
CA SER A 612 -0.88 -1.17 30.90
C SER A 612 -0.61 -2.39 31.80
N ALA A 613 -0.20 -2.19 33.06
CA ALA A 613 -0.07 -3.25 34.06
C ALA A 613 -1.41 -3.59 34.76
N GLY A 614 -2.50 -2.91 34.42
CA GLY A 614 -3.83 -3.14 35.01
C GLY A 614 -4.06 -2.44 36.35
N GLU A 615 -3.17 -1.54 36.77
CA GLU A 615 -3.28 -0.78 38.02
C GLU A 615 -3.97 0.57 37.80
N THR A 616 -4.93 0.91 38.66
CA THR A 616 -5.60 2.21 38.64
C THR A 616 -4.81 3.24 39.42
N VAL A 617 -4.50 4.38 38.80
CA VAL A 617 -3.83 5.51 39.43
C VAL A 617 -4.63 6.81 39.31
N GLU A 618 -4.60 7.61 40.36
CA GLU A 618 -5.14 8.98 40.36
C GLU A 618 -4.11 9.95 39.79
N VAL A 619 -4.46 10.61 38.69
CA VAL A 619 -3.59 11.52 37.96
C VAL A 619 -4.24 12.88 37.90
N ARG A 620 -3.48 13.92 38.28
CA ARG A 620 -3.87 15.30 38.01
C ARG A 620 -3.01 15.86 36.89
N LEU A 621 -3.65 16.44 35.88
CA LEU A 621 -3.00 17.08 34.75
C LEU A 621 -3.25 18.58 34.77
N SER A 622 -2.23 19.37 34.46
CA SER A 622 -2.39 20.79 34.22
C SER A 622 -1.40 21.28 33.15
N GLU A 623 -1.82 22.25 32.35
CA GLU A 623 -0.93 23.02 31.50
C GLU A 623 -0.45 24.25 32.28
N THR A 624 0.86 24.39 32.44
CA THR A 624 1.45 25.42 33.32
C THR A 624 1.97 26.62 32.56
N ALA A 625 2.47 26.42 31.32
CA ALA A 625 2.97 27.48 30.47
C ALA A 625 3.08 27.04 29.01
N SER A 626 3.18 28.01 28.11
CA SER A 626 3.76 27.82 26.77
C SER A 626 5.10 28.56 26.72
N GLN A 627 6.18 27.88 26.33
CA GLN A 627 7.52 28.43 26.27
C GLN A 627 8.10 28.23 24.86
N LYS A 628 8.31 29.34 24.13
CA LYS A 628 8.79 29.37 22.74
C LYS A 628 7.90 28.55 21.80
N ASP A 629 8.32 27.32 21.50
CA ASP A 629 7.80 26.35 20.55
C ASP A 629 7.32 25.07 21.26
N LYS A 630 7.14 25.13 22.59
CA LYS A 630 6.72 24.00 23.43
C LYS A 630 5.63 24.38 24.41
N ARG A 631 4.71 23.45 24.62
CA ARG A 631 3.72 23.47 25.69
C ARG A 631 4.26 22.70 26.90
N VAL A 632 4.06 23.25 28.09
CA VAL A 632 4.57 22.70 29.34
C VAL A 632 3.41 22.21 30.19
N PHE A 633 3.45 20.93 30.53
CA PHE A 633 2.45 20.24 31.31
C PHE A 633 3.05 19.75 32.62
N GLN A 634 2.18 19.54 33.61
CA GLN A 634 2.52 18.92 34.87
C GLN A 634 1.62 17.70 35.07
N ILE A 635 2.25 16.55 35.30
CA ILE A 635 1.58 15.31 35.71
C ILE A 635 1.84 15.15 37.20
N GLN A 636 0.78 15.08 38.01
CA GLN A 636 0.88 14.80 39.44
C GLN A 636 0.24 13.45 39.76
N MET A 637 1.00 12.58 40.42
CA MET A 637 0.55 11.28 40.94
C MET A 637 0.95 11.15 42.41
N GLY A 638 -0.04 11.20 43.30
CA GLY A 638 0.20 11.30 44.75
C GLY A 638 1.03 12.54 45.10
N ARG A 639 2.16 12.34 45.78
CA ARG A 639 3.10 13.41 46.18
C ARG A 639 4.15 13.75 45.12
N HIS A 640 4.19 13.01 44.01
CA HIS A 640 5.20 13.17 42.96
C HIS A 640 4.65 14.00 41.81
N SER A 641 5.53 14.77 41.17
CA SER A 641 5.20 15.62 40.03
C SER A 641 6.25 15.45 38.94
N LEU A 642 5.80 15.37 37.69
CA LEU A 642 6.62 15.31 36.49
C LEU A 642 6.27 16.47 35.56
N THR A 643 7.28 17.26 35.19
CA THR A 643 7.12 18.33 34.19
C THR A 643 7.33 17.74 32.81
N VAL A 644 6.43 17.99 31.87
CA VAL A 644 6.52 17.47 30.51
C VAL A 644 6.52 18.62 29.52
N LYS A 645 7.53 18.68 28.65
CA LYS A 645 7.65 19.71 27.60
C LYS A 645 7.42 19.07 26.23
N ILE A 646 6.38 19.51 25.53
CA ILE A 646 5.92 18.91 24.27
C ILE A 646 6.00 19.96 23.15
N PRO A 647 6.66 19.69 22.02
CA PRO A 647 6.71 20.59 20.87
C PRO A 647 5.32 20.95 20.33
N GLU A 648 5.17 22.18 19.83
CA GLU A 648 3.98 22.57 19.08
C GLU A 648 3.78 21.65 17.87
N GLY A 649 2.52 21.25 17.63
CA GLY A 649 2.16 20.33 16.55
C GLY A 649 2.12 18.84 16.94
N GLN A 650 2.60 18.47 18.14
CA GLN A 650 2.35 17.14 18.69
C GLN A 650 1.08 17.12 19.56
N ASP A 651 0.40 15.97 19.60
CA ASP A 651 -0.77 15.75 20.43
C ASP A 651 -0.37 15.54 21.89
N PRO A 652 -0.69 16.48 22.80
CA PRO A 652 -0.30 16.35 24.20
C PRO A 652 -0.93 15.13 24.87
N ILE A 653 -2.14 14.74 24.49
CA ILE A 653 -2.85 13.65 25.16
C ILE A 653 -2.22 12.31 24.84
N GLU A 654 -1.68 12.13 23.63
CA GLU A 654 -0.92 10.94 23.29
C GLU A 654 0.34 10.82 24.15
N VAL A 655 1.13 11.88 24.23
CA VAL A 655 2.38 11.91 25.02
C VAL A 655 2.09 11.73 26.52
N LEU A 656 1.17 12.52 27.07
CA LEU A 656 0.79 12.45 28.48
C LEU A 656 0.19 11.08 28.81
N GLY A 657 -0.60 10.50 27.92
CA GLY A 657 -1.20 9.18 28.11
C GLY A 657 -0.16 8.06 28.22
N ARG A 658 0.88 8.09 27.38
CA ARG A 658 2.02 7.15 27.46
C ARG A 658 2.87 7.40 28.70
N LEU A 659 3.16 8.66 29.04
CA LEU A 659 3.95 8.99 30.23
C LEU A 659 3.24 8.61 31.52
N VAL A 660 1.94 8.86 31.63
CA VAL A 660 1.12 8.38 32.76
C VAL A 660 1.22 6.85 32.85
N ASP A 661 1.15 6.16 31.72
CA ASP A 661 1.26 4.70 31.66
C ASP A 661 2.57 4.20 32.25
N TYR A 662 3.71 4.63 31.71
CA TYR A 662 5.02 4.14 32.11
C TYR A 662 5.43 4.66 33.49
N TRP A 663 5.17 5.94 33.78
CA TRP A 663 5.57 6.55 35.06
C TRP A 663 4.78 6.00 36.25
N SER A 664 3.54 5.56 36.03
CA SER A 664 2.74 4.89 37.06
C SER A 664 3.30 3.51 37.44
N GLN A 665 3.98 2.82 36.52
CA GLN A 665 4.58 1.50 36.76
C GLN A 665 5.90 1.59 37.53
N ILE A 666 6.56 2.76 37.54
CA ILE A 666 7.75 2.98 38.34
C ILE A 666 7.39 2.92 39.84
N PRO A 667 8.13 2.18 40.69
CA PRO A 667 7.90 2.16 42.13
C PRO A 667 7.88 3.57 42.73
N GLU A 668 6.95 3.84 43.65
CA GLU A 668 6.71 5.20 44.18
C GLU A 668 7.99 5.88 44.70
N HIS A 669 8.86 5.13 45.40
CA HIS A 669 10.12 5.65 45.93
C HIS A 669 11.16 6.06 44.86
N LEU A 670 10.97 5.65 43.61
CA LEU A 670 11.82 6.02 42.46
C LEU A 670 11.19 7.09 41.57
N ARG A 671 9.87 7.31 41.63
CA ARG A 671 9.17 8.26 40.76
C ARG A 671 9.71 9.69 40.85
N GLY A 672 10.25 10.09 42.01
CA GLY A 672 10.84 11.42 42.21
C GLY A 672 12.21 11.64 41.55
N GLN A 673 12.82 10.61 40.96
CA GLN A 673 14.11 10.73 40.27
C GLN A 673 13.98 11.39 38.90
N ALA A 674 12.85 11.18 38.21
CA ALA A 674 12.50 11.89 36.98
C ALA A 674 11.67 13.12 37.32
N GLN A 675 12.22 14.31 37.04
CA GLN A 675 11.58 15.60 37.32
C GLN A 675 11.05 16.25 36.06
N THR A 676 11.75 16.07 34.93
CA THR A 676 11.38 16.64 33.65
C THR A 676 11.48 15.61 32.52
N VAL A 677 10.46 15.55 31.67
CA VAL A 677 10.52 14.90 30.36
C VAL A 677 10.41 15.96 29.27
N VAL A 678 11.28 15.88 28.27
CA VAL A 678 11.27 16.75 27.10
C VAL A 678 11.08 15.89 25.86
N ILE A 679 10.14 16.25 25.01
CA ILE A 679 10.01 15.69 23.67
C ILE A 679 10.68 16.68 22.70
N GLU A 680 11.53 16.17 21.81
CA GLU A 680 12.22 16.92 20.77
C GLU A 680 11.89 16.37 19.39
N ASN A 681 11.63 17.26 18.43
CA ASN A 681 11.53 16.89 17.02
C ASN A 681 12.94 16.85 16.42
N GLY A 682 13.26 15.76 15.74
CA GLY A 682 14.55 15.57 15.05
C GLY A 682 15.58 14.79 15.86
N ARG A 683 16.72 14.52 15.21
CA ARG A 683 17.80 13.68 15.74
C ARG A 683 18.50 14.33 16.92
N ASN A 684 19.04 13.50 17.81
CA ASN A 684 19.90 13.98 18.89
C ASN A 684 21.17 14.60 18.29
N PRO A 685 21.48 15.87 18.58
CA PRO A 685 22.69 16.52 18.06
C PRO A 685 23.99 15.84 18.53
N ALA A 686 23.95 15.03 19.60
CA ALA A 686 25.10 14.28 20.09
C ALA A 686 25.35 12.96 19.35
N ASP A 687 24.42 12.50 18.50
CA ASP A 687 24.52 11.19 17.83
C ASP A 687 25.81 11.04 17.01
N ALA A 688 26.26 12.10 16.34
CA ALA A 688 27.51 12.08 15.57
C ALA A 688 28.74 11.86 16.46
N SER A 689 28.78 12.52 17.63
CA SER A 689 29.87 12.35 18.60
C SER A 689 29.84 10.96 19.23
N TRP A 690 28.65 10.39 19.44
CA TRP A 690 28.49 9.03 19.95
C TRP A 690 28.84 7.96 18.92
N ALA A 691 28.48 8.15 17.65
CA ALA A 691 28.92 7.28 16.56
C ALA A 691 30.45 7.15 16.51
N GLU A 692 31.15 8.27 16.69
CA GLU A 692 32.61 8.32 16.79
C GLU A 692 33.13 7.64 18.05
N THR A 693 32.56 7.98 19.22
CA THR A 693 33.00 7.46 20.52
C THR A 693 32.83 5.95 20.64
N TYR A 694 31.75 5.40 20.10
CA TYR A 694 31.43 3.97 20.18
C TYR A 694 31.85 3.18 18.95
N HIS A 695 32.38 3.84 17.91
CA HIS A 695 32.73 3.23 16.62
C HIS A 695 31.55 2.50 15.96
N ILE A 696 30.35 3.09 16.01
CA ILE A 696 29.13 2.54 15.40
C ILE A 696 28.64 3.52 14.32
N PRO A 697 28.93 3.26 13.04
CA PRO A 697 28.45 4.09 11.94
C PRO A 697 26.92 4.17 11.93
N GLY A 698 26.39 5.39 11.85
CA GLY A 698 24.94 5.60 11.83
C GLY A 698 24.25 5.46 13.19
N PHE A 699 25.00 5.52 14.30
CA PHE A 699 24.42 5.55 15.65
C PHE A 699 23.31 6.60 15.75
N THR A 700 22.17 6.21 16.30
CA THR A 700 21.06 7.10 16.64
C THR A 700 20.52 6.78 18.02
N SER A 701 20.26 7.80 18.83
CA SER A 701 19.63 7.62 20.14
C SER A 701 18.16 7.96 20.14
N ALA A 702 17.38 7.14 20.85
CA ALA A 702 15.97 7.39 21.10
C ALA A 702 15.78 8.42 22.22
N ALA A 703 16.64 8.41 23.24
CA ALA A 703 16.58 9.32 24.38
C ALA A 703 17.95 9.61 25.01
N THR A 704 18.03 10.71 25.74
CA THR A 704 19.14 11.07 26.65
C THR A 704 18.59 11.33 28.05
N ALA A 705 19.34 11.00 29.09
CA ALA A 705 18.94 11.24 30.48
C ALA A 705 20.09 11.81 31.32
N GLY A 706 19.78 12.73 32.23
CA GLY A 706 20.72 13.35 33.16
C GLY A 706 20.05 14.43 34.02
N ASP A 707 20.55 14.64 35.25
CA ASP A 707 20.07 15.69 36.17
C ASP A 707 18.54 15.71 36.39
N GLY A 708 17.92 14.53 36.42
CA GLY A 708 16.47 14.38 36.55
C GLY A 708 15.66 14.77 35.31
N THR A 709 16.32 15.04 34.18
CA THR A 709 15.70 15.31 32.89
C THR A 709 15.91 14.14 31.93
N ILE A 710 14.84 13.73 31.25
CA ILE A 710 14.88 12.75 30.16
C ILE A 710 14.41 13.45 28.89
N THR A 711 15.19 13.40 27.81
CA THR A 711 14.84 13.99 26.52
C THR A 711 14.68 12.90 25.47
N PHE A 712 13.49 12.77 24.90
CA PHE A 712 13.19 11.84 23.79
C PHE A 712 13.32 12.58 22.46
N TRP A 713 14.10 12.00 21.54
CA TRP A 713 14.40 12.57 20.23
C TRP A 713 13.53 11.94 19.14
N ASN A 714 13.38 12.61 18.00
CA ASN A 714 12.52 12.19 16.88
C ASN A 714 11.02 12.04 17.25
N GLY A 715 10.55 12.78 18.26
CA GLY A 715 9.14 12.89 18.64
C GLY A 715 8.59 11.73 19.46
N VAL A 716 7.25 11.67 19.59
CA VAL A 716 6.55 10.70 20.46
C VAL A 716 6.77 9.24 20.08
N GLY A 717 7.17 8.96 18.84
CA GLY A 717 7.43 7.58 18.37
C GLY A 717 8.52 6.85 19.17
N ASN A 718 9.48 7.60 19.73
CA ASN A 718 10.56 7.05 20.55
C ASN A 718 10.25 7.01 22.05
N LEU A 719 9.04 7.45 22.46
CA LEU A 719 8.55 7.24 23.81
C LEU A 719 7.98 5.82 23.92
N THR A 720 8.86 4.90 24.27
CA THR A 720 8.59 3.46 24.49
C THR A 720 8.90 3.08 25.94
N GLU A 721 8.39 1.92 26.37
CA GLU A 721 8.65 1.33 27.70
C GLU A 721 10.15 1.14 27.97
#